data_AF-A0A1V6T0Q3-F1
#
_entry.id   AF-A0A1V6T0Q3-F1
#
_cell.length_a   1.000
_cell.length_b   1.000
_cell.length_c   1.000
_cell.angle_alpha   90.00
_cell.angle_beta   90.00
_cell.angle_gamma   90.00
#
_symmetry.space_group_name_H-M   'P 1'
#
loop_
_entity.id
_entity.type
_entity.pdbx_description
1 polymer ?
#
loop_
_entity_poly.entity_id
_entity_poly.type
_entity_poly.pdbx_seq_one_letter_code
_entity_poly.pdbx_strand_id
1 'polypeptide(L)'
;MGSTTTGVLYALTVATSPDRPAPEDALKKSHHAQSGFRNPWDSWKDVDLSNVREMFMRRVTGKANVPDTTGPTVTVRKPDFLPTRDTPKLRATWLGHACYYVEFPSGLRVLFDPVLEKHCGPYGWLGPKRFTDAPCEIKDIPLIDAVVISHNHYDHLSHPGVTEIAKLHPNCHFFVPLGNKSWFHSCGIQNVTELDWWEERDITLSPSNTEESKIEVGEEAAARPADIKARLGFLPCQHVTARTPFDRYKTLWGSWSVESGGSKVYFTGDTGYKAVPELPEGEDDHDPKYDYAICPAFKQVGEFRGPFDLGLIPIGAYAPRHIWSPAHADPHDAVNIFQDTKCKNALGMHWGTWVLTEEDVLEPPEKLKTALKTLGLPEKGVFDFVATLLGLVRSSSVPFFRIYRTRAYFVLTFESTLEHRQYAGSGGGDEFVPLFHIADGIANPSTDTNAGDRQVGRRAQLSNITAAKTVADIIRSCLGPKAMLKMLLDPMGGIVLTNDGHAILREIEVSHPAAKSMIELSRTQDEEVGDGTTTVIILAGEMLAQALPQLERNIHPVVIISAFKRALADALTIIEEVSTPVDINDDKAMYSLIQSSIGTKFVSRWSDLMCGLALNAVRTVSFDVGGGKQEVDIKRYARIEKIPGGQIEDSEVIDGVMVNKDITHPKMRRRIENPRVLLLDCPLEYKKGESQTNIEVSKEDDWNRILQIEEEQVKHMCDAIVAFKPDLVITEKGVSDLAQHFLVKNNITALRRVRKTDNNRIARATGATIVNRVDDIQESDIGTRCGLFEIEKIGDEYFTFMRKCSSPKACTILLRGPSKDILNEIERNLQDAMSVARNVIFHPRLAPGGGAVEMAVSVKLGQIARSIEGVQQWPYKAVADAMEVIPRTLAQNAGASPIRVLTKLRAKHVEGHTTWGLDGDSGNLVDMKEYGVWEPEAVKLQSIKTAVESACLLLRVDDICSGKSAQQAGGGGGEE
;
A
#
# COMPACT_ATOMS: atom_id res chain seq x y z
N MET A 1 3.14 27.26 4.74
CA MET A 1 4.57 27.57 4.96
C MET A 1 5.15 26.40 5.73
N GLY A 2 5.71 25.41 5.02
CA GLY A 2 6.47 24.33 5.64
C GLY A 2 7.94 24.75 5.67
N SER A 3 8.56 24.71 6.85
CA SER A 3 9.99 24.96 7.02
C SER A 3 10.76 23.75 6.50
N THR A 4 11.31 23.82 5.28
CA THR A 4 12.33 22.87 4.81
C THR A 4 13.59 23.08 5.63
N THR A 5 13.88 22.15 6.54
CA THR A 5 15.11 22.15 7.33
C THR A 5 16.25 21.60 6.45
N THR A 6 16.98 22.48 5.77
CA THR A 6 18.26 22.13 5.12
C THR A 6 19.31 21.97 6.22
N GLY A 7 19.41 20.76 6.77
CA GLY A 7 20.38 20.40 7.82
C GLY A 7 21.61 19.71 7.24
N VAL A 8 22.79 20.07 7.72
CA VAL A 8 24.04 19.34 7.48
C VAL A 8 23.86 17.88 7.91
N LEU A 9 24.06 16.93 7.00
CA LEU A 9 23.99 15.49 7.29
C LEU A 9 25.22 15.08 8.12
N TYR A 10 25.01 14.32 9.20
CA TYR A 10 26.07 13.77 10.04
C TYR A 10 26.24 12.27 9.79
N ALA A 11 27.49 11.80 9.73
CA ALA A 11 27.85 10.40 9.71
C ALA A 11 28.25 9.94 11.12
N LEU A 12 27.69 8.83 11.59
CA LEU A 12 27.98 8.26 12.91
C LEU A 12 29.10 7.23 12.79
N THR A 13 30.14 7.37 13.61
CA THR A 13 31.19 6.38 13.80
C THR A 13 31.12 5.79 15.20
N VAL A 14 31.31 4.47 15.32
CA VAL A 14 31.25 3.73 16.58
C VAL A 14 32.65 3.23 16.92
N ALA A 15 33.13 3.56 18.12
CA ALA A 15 34.39 3.07 18.67
C ALA A 15 34.13 2.28 19.97
N THR A 16 35.01 1.32 20.26
CA THR A 16 35.05 0.65 21.56
C THR A 16 35.46 1.65 22.63
N SER A 17 34.63 1.81 23.67
CA SER A 17 34.95 2.69 24.80
C SER A 17 36.07 2.08 25.67
N PRO A 18 36.89 2.91 26.34
CA PRO A 18 37.77 2.44 27.40
C PRO A 18 36.97 1.80 28.55
N ASP A 19 37.50 0.70 29.10
CA ASP A 19 36.89 -0.02 30.22
C ASP A 19 36.64 0.91 31.41
N ARG A 20 35.39 0.91 31.90
CA ARG A 20 35.00 1.53 33.17
C ARG A 20 34.81 0.45 34.24
N PRO A 21 34.98 0.78 35.53
CA PRO A 21 34.69 -0.15 36.60
C PRO A 21 33.29 -0.76 36.45
N ALA A 22 33.21 -2.08 36.65
CA ALA A 22 31.98 -2.84 36.65
C ALA A 22 31.97 -3.74 37.89
N PRO A 23 30.79 -4.21 38.32
CA PRO A 23 30.67 -5.17 39.42
C PRO A 23 31.53 -6.43 39.19
N GLU A 24 32.08 -7.04 40.26
CA GLU A 24 32.91 -8.25 40.14
C GLU A 24 32.18 -9.44 39.50
N ASP A 25 30.86 -9.51 39.67
CA ASP A 25 30.00 -10.51 39.06
C ASP A 25 29.79 -10.30 37.55
N ALA A 26 29.96 -9.07 37.04
CA ALA A 26 29.91 -8.80 35.61
C ALA A 26 31.01 -9.54 34.83
N LEU A 27 32.21 -9.68 35.42
CA LEU A 27 33.33 -10.42 34.84
C LEU A 27 33.03 -11.92 34.70
N LYS A 28 32.15 -12.46 35.56
CA LYS A 28 31.78 -13.89 35.54
C LYS A 28 30.81 -14.23 34.41
N LYS A 29 30.19 -13.21 33.78
CA LYS A 29 29.16 -13.36 32.73
C LYS A 29 28.11 -14.43 33.07
N SER A 30 27.62 -14.41 34.32
CA SER A 30 26.73 -15.45 34.88
C SER A 30 25.38 -15.57 34.16
N HIS A 31 25.01 -14.54 33.39
CA HIS A 31 23.83 -14.46 32.53
C HIS A 31 23.95 -15.26 31.23
N HIS A 32 25.16 -15.66 30.81
CA HIS A 32 25.34 -16.57 29.68
C HIS A 32 25.02 -18.02 30.10
N ALA A 33 24.15 -18.69 29.35
CA ALA A 33 23.80 -20.10 29.54
C ALA A 33 24.36 -20.97 28.38
N GLN A 34 24.27 -22.30 28.49
CA GLN A 34 24.76 -23.22 27.44
C GLN A 34 24.10 -22.98 26.06
N SER A 35 22.85 -22.52 26.06
CA SER A 35 22.13 -22.11 24.85
C SER A 35 21.27 -20.88 25.18
N GLY A 36 21.83 -19.69 24.96
CA GLY A 36 21.16 -18.41 25.17
C GLY A 36 21.53 -17.76 26.51
N PHE A 37 20.57 -17.07 27.12
CA PHE A 37 20.77 -16.23 28.29
C PHE A 37 19.84 -16.61 29.46
N ARG A 38 20.14 -16.15 30.67
CA ARG A 38 19.33 -16.36 31.87
C ARG A 38 19.44 -15.19 32.84
N ASN A 39 18.44 -15.02 33.70
CA ASN A 39 18.56 -14.14 34.86
C ASN A 39 19.40 -14.85 35.95
N PRO A 40 20.47 -14.23 36.46
CA PRO A 40 21.36 -14.86 37.44
C PRO A 40 20.98 -14.61 38.91
N TRP A 41 19.92 -13.82 39.17
CA TRP A 41 19.56 -13.35 40.52
C TRP A 41 18.43 -14.15 41.15
N ASP A 42 18.47 -14.30 42.48
CA ASP A 42 17.43 -14.98 43.27
C ASP A 42 16.08 -14.26 43.25
N SER A 43 16.08 -12.98 42.86
CA SER A 43 14.88 -12.16 42.62
C SER A 43 14.11 -12.56 41.36
N TRP A 44 14.63 -13.49 40.55
CA TRP A 44 13.96 -14.03 39.35
C TRP A 44 13.24 -15.35 39.64
N LYS A 45 11.99 -15.45 39.20
CA LYS A 45 11.23 -16.71 39.13
C LYS A 45 10.58 -16.81 37.75
N ASP A 46 10.78 -17.94 37.08
CA ASP A 46 10.22 -18.16 35.76
C ASP A 46 8.72 -18.52 35.86
N VAL A 47 7.94 -18.11 34.86
CA VAL A 47 6.54 -18.51 34.70
C VAL A 47 6.51 -19.98 34.29
N ASP A 48 5.92 -20.82 35.15
CA ASP A 48 5.82 -22.26 34.91
C ASP A 48 4.47 -22.68 34.31
N LEU A 49 4.32 -23.98 34.02
CA LEU A 49 3.08 -24.54 33.48
C LEU A 49 1.88 -24.38 34.43
N SER A 50 2.12 -24.27 35.74
CA SER A 50 1.07 -24.06 36.73
C SER A 50 0.52 -22.64 36.64
N ASN A 51 1.39 -21.63 36.50
CA ASN A 51 1.00 -20.24 36.27
C ASN A 51 0.24 -20.07 34.95
N VAL A 52 0.70 -20.72 33.87
CA VAL A 52 -0.01 -20.68 32.56
C VAL A 52 -1.41 -21.30 32.67
N ARG A 53 -1.54 -22.43 33.39
CA ARG A 53 -2.84 -23.05 33.66
C ARG A 53 -3.72 -22.16 34.53
N GLU A 54 -3.15 -21.49 35.52
CA GLU A 54 -3.87 -20.55 36.39
C GLU A 54 -4.43 -19.38 35.58
N MET A 55 -3.63 -18.74 34.73
CA MET A 55 -4.09 -17.66 33.85
C MET A 55 -5.25 -18.10 32.94
N PHE A 56 -5.16 -19.30 32.36
CA PHE A 56 -6.26 -19.86 31.57
C PHE A 56 -7.51 -20.10 32.41
N MET A 57 -7.37 -20.70 33.60
CA MET A 57 -8.48 -20.95 34.52
C MET A 57 -9.13 -19.67 35.03
N ARG A 58 -8.36 -18.61 35.33
CA ARG A 58 -8.87 -17.30 35.73
C ARG A 58 -9.75 -16.68 34.63
N ARG A 59 -9.35 -16.84 33.37
CA ARG A 59 -10.12 -16.38 32.20
C ARG A 59 -11.42 -17.17 32.00
N VAL A 60 -11.38 -18.50 32.17
CA VAL A 60 -12.58 -19.36 32.05
C VAL A 60 -13.55 -19.16 33.22
N THR A 61 -13.03 -18.92 34.43
CA THR A 61 -13.83 -18.71 35.65
C THR A 61 -14.34 -17.28 35.83
N GLY A 62 -13.97 -16.35 34.93
CA GLY A 62 -14.36 -14.94 35.01
C GLY A 62 -13.71 -14.16 36.14
N LYS A 63 -12.66 -14.71 36.77
CA LYS A 63 -11.86 -14.04 37.82
C LYS A 63 -10.82 -13.06 37.25
N ALA A 64 -10.49 -13.17 35.97
CA ALA A 64 -9.59 -12.24 35.30
C ALA A 64 -10.29 -10.90 35.08
N ASN A 65 -9.66 -9.80 35.49
CA ASN A 65 -10.15 -8.47 35.16
C ASN A 65 -9.95 -8.17 33.67
N VAL A 66 -10.91 -7.49 33.04
CA VAL A 66 -10.80 -7.02 31.65
C VAL A 66 -10.90 -5.49 31.70
N PRO A 67 -9.76 -4.78 31.65
CA PRO A 67 -9.71 -3.33 31.77
C PRO A 67 -10.61 -2.62 30.74
N ASP A 68 -11.35 -1.61 31.18
CA ASP A 68 -12.20 -0.80 30.30
C ASP A 68 -11.36 0.21 29.49
N THR A 69 -11.45 0.12 28.16
CA THR A 69 -10.74 0.99 27.21
C THR A 69 -11.68 1.95 26.46
N THR A 70 -12.94 2.10 26.87
CA THR A 70 -13.98 2.81 26.10
C THR A 70 -14.05 4.32 26.35
N GLY A 71 -13.38 4.84 27.38
CA GLY A 71 -13.30 6.28 27.69
C GLY A 71 -12.00 6.97 27.23
N PRO A 72 -11.93 8.32 27.24
CA PRO A 72 -10.67 9.03 27.05
C PRO A 72 -9.76 8.82 28.27
N THR A 73 -8.81 7.90 28.17
CA THR A 73 -7.92 7.52 29.28
C THR A 73 -6.65 8.36 29.30
N VAL A 74 -5.89 8.37 28.20
CA VAL A 74 -4.67 9.18 28.07
C VAL A 74 -4.90 10.29 27.05
N THR A 75 -4.66 11.55 27.45
CA THR A 75 -4.79 12.69 26.54
C THR A 75 -3.61 12.73 25.58
N VAL A 76 -3.86 12.41 24.31
CA VAL A 76 -2.85 12.48 23.24
C VAL A 76 -2.62 13.94 22.85
N ARG A 77 -1.35 14.38 22.82
CA ARG A 77 -0.94 15.69 22.33
C ARG A 77 0.03 15.51 21.18
N LYS A 78 -0.14 16.30 20.12
CA LYS A 78 0.80 16.31 19.00
C LYS A 78 2.18 16.78 19.51
N PRO A 79 3.27 16.02 19.28
CA PRO A 79 4.61 16.41 19.68
C PRO A 79 5.07 17.69 18.98
N ASP A 80 5.84 18.50 19.70
CA ASP A 80 6.54 19.66 19.16
C ASP A 80 8.05 19.36 19.14
N PHE A 81 8.53 18.92 17.97
CA PHE A 81 9.94 18.60 17.75
C PHE A 81 10.72 19.85 17.39
N LEU A 82 11.95 19.97 17.91
CA LEU A 82 12.79 21.09 17.53
C LEU A 82 13.20 20.97 16.05
N PRO A 83 13.10 22.05 15.26
CA PRO A 83 13.49 22.03 13.86
C PRO A 83 15.01 21.94 13.70
N THR A 84 15.80 22.20 14.75
CA THR A 84 17.26 22.15 14.72
C THR A 84 17.82 21.27 15.83
N ARG A 85 19.07 20.82 15.68
CA ARG A 85 19.79 20.05 16.70
C ARG A 85 20.09 20.87 17.96
N ASP A 86 20.08 22.21 17.86
CA ASP A 86 20.41 23.07 18.99
C ASP A 86 19.33 23.03 20.08
N THR A 87 19.74 22.62 21.28
CA THR A 87 18.87 22.66 22.47
C THR A 87 19.71 22.94 23.71
N PRO A 88 19.35 23.95 24.52
CA PRO A 88 20.12 24.28 25.72
C PRO A 88 19.90 23.30 26.87
N LYS A 89 18.88 22.42 26.79
CA LYS A 89 18.48 21.49 27.85
C LYS A 89 18.09 20.13 27.25
N LEU A 90 18.23 19.08 28.05
CA LEU A 90 17.73 17.75 27.73
C LEU A 90 16.20 17.79 27.62
N ARG A 91 15.65 17.26 26.52
CA ARG A 91 14.20 17.10 26.32
C ARG A 91 13.89 15.63 26.06
N ALA A 92 12.82 15.13 26.65
CA ALA A 92 12.32 13.78 26.40
C ALA A 92 10.84 13.86 26.07
N THR A 93 10.45 13.24 24.97
CA THR A 93 9.08 13.18 24.48
C THR A 93 8.62 11.73 24.48
N TRP A 94 7.60 11.43 25.29
CA TRP A 94 6.98 10.12 25.32
C TRP A 94 6.04 9.96 24.13
N LEU A 95 6.24 8.92 23.32
CA LEU A 95 5.45 8.62 22.13
C LEU A 95 4.46 7.45 22.33
N GLY A 96 4.35 6.97 23.58
CA GLY A 96 3.48 5.87 23.98
C GLY A 96 4.28 4.59 24.31
N HIS A 97 3.69 3.74 25.15
CA HIS A 97 4.27 2.50 25.67
C HIS A 97 5.70 2.68 26.22
N ALA A 98 6.72 2.11 25.58
CA ALA A 98 8.13 2.27 25.92
C ALA A 98 8.87 3.27 24.99
N CYS A 99 8.18 3.85 24.01
CA CYS A 99 8.80 4.68 22.99
C CYS A 99 9.08 6.11 23.48
N TYR A 100 10.35 6.51 23.46
CA TYR A 100 10.80 7.86 23.83
C TYR A 100 11.73 8.44 22.77
N TYR A 101 11.47 9.70 22.39
CA TYR A 101 12.40 10.51 21.61
C TYR A 101 13.12 11.50 22.52
N VAL A 102 14.44 11.44 22.57
CA VAL A 102 15.27 12.24 23.48
C VAL A 102 16.23 13.13 22.72
N GLU A 103 16.20 14.41 23.07
CA GLU A 103 16.98 15.48 22.48
C GLU A 103 18.06 15.95 23.47
N PHE A 104 19.31 15.60 23.21
CA PHE A 104 20.44 15.95 24.07
C PHE A 104 20.99 17.35 23.78
N PRO A 105 21.55 18.04 24.80
CA PRO A 105 22.17 19.36 24.62
C PRO A 105 23.34 19.41 23.63
N SER A 106 23.98 18.27 23.37
CA SER A 106 25.05 18.15 22.36
C SER A 106 24.54 18.22 20.92
N GLY A 107 23.23 18.08 20.69
CA GLY A 107 22.64 17.91 19.38
C GLY A 107 22.39 16.46 18.95
N LEU A 108 22.71 15.47 19.81
CA LEU A 108 22.35 14.07 19.61
C LEU A 108 20.83 13.87 19.75
N ARG A 109 20.23 13.08 18.85
CA ARG A 109 18.83 12.67 18.88
C ARG A 109 18.71 11.14 18.93
N VAL A 110 18.16 10.60 20.02
CA VAL A 110 18.05 9.15 20.26
C VAL A 110 16.59 8.74 20.39
N LEU A 111 16.22 7.66 19.70
CA LEU A 111 14.89 7.06 19.78
C LEU A 111 15.00 5.69 20.49
N PHE A 112 14.23 5.51 21.55
CA PHE A 112 14.18 4.27 22.34
C PHE A 112 12.94 3.45 21.97
N ASP A 113 13.10 2.14 21.78
CA ASP A 113 12.04 1.14 21.51
C ASP A 113 10.90 1.67 20.60
N PRO A 114 11.17 1.91 19.30
CA PRO A 114 10.25 2.59 18.40
C PRO A 114 9.07 1.71 17.98
N VAL A 115 8.01 1.69 18.80
CA VAL A 115 6.78 0.96 18.53
C VAL A 115 5.59 1.92 18.53
N LEU A 116 5.13 2.28 17.34
CA LEU A 116 4.00 3.22 17.11
C LEU A 116 2.79 2.53 16.48
N GLU A 117 2.84 1.21 16.34
CA GLU A 117 1.86 0.41 15.62
C GLU A 117 0.53 0.31 16.35
N LYS A 118 -0.51 0.00 15.57
CA LYS A 118 -1.87 -0.21 16.06
C LYS A 118 -2.04 -1.51 16.85
N HIS A 119 -1.23 -2.55 16.59
CA HIS A 119 -1.26 -3.81 17.32
C HIS A 119 0.16 -4.25 17.66
N CYS A 120 0.36 -4.80 18.86
CA CYS A 120 1.62 -5.43 19.25
C CYS A 120 1.54 -6.95 19.01
N GLY A 121 2.05 -7.41 17.86
CA GLY A 121 2.07 -8.84 17.51
C GLY A 121 2.76 -9.14 16.18
N PRO A 122 2.86 -10.42 15.78
CA PRO A 122 3.57 -10.87 14.59
C PRO A 122 2.98 -10.34 13.27
N TYR A 123 1.69 -10.01 13.28
CA TYR A 123 0.97 -9.45 12.15
C TYR A 123 0.24 -8.20 12.62
N GLY A 124 0.15 -7.15 11.78
CA GLY A 124 -0.44 -5.85 12.16
C GLY A 124 -1.93 -5.84 12.54
N TRP A 125 -2.56 -7.02 12.67
CA TRP A 125 -3.93 -7.26 13.12
C TRP A 125 -4.03 -8.28 14.26
N LEU A 126 -2.94 -8.96 14.63
CA LEU A 126 -2.87 -9.97 15.68
C LEU A 126 -2.19 -9.35 16.92
N GLY A 127 -2.66 -9.71 18.12
CA GLY A 127 -2.15 -9.18 19.39
C GLY A 127 -2.96 -8.01 19.96
N PRO A 128 -2.60 -7.49 21.13
CA PRO A 128 -3.32 -6.40 21.77
C PRO A 128 -3.40 -5.15 20.87
N LYS A 129 -4.61 -4.59 20.77
CA LYS A 129 -4.88 -3.37 20.01
C LYS A 129 -4.58 -2.15 20.87
N ARG A 130 -3.88 -1.18 20.27
CA ARG A 130 -3.60 0.14 20.84
C ARG A 130 -4.92 0.87 21.10
N PHE A 131 -5.17 1.27 22.34
CA PHE A 131 -6.36 2.05 22.72
C PHE A 131 -6.08 3.55 22.84
N THR A 132 -4.81 3.93 23.01
CA THR A 132 -4.35 5.33 22.96
C THR A 132 -3.64 5.57 21.64
N ASP A 133 -4.21 6.40 20.77
CA ASP A 133 -3.67 6.68 19.45
C ASP A 133 -2.20 7.15 19.50
N ALA A 134 -1.43 6.81 18.47
CA ALA A 134 -0.06 7.29 18.35
C ALA A 134 -0.04 8.82 18.19
N PRO A 135 0.81 9.55 18.93
CA PRO A 135 0.81 11.01 18.92
C PRO A 135 1.37 11.61 17.63
N CYS A 136 2.14 10.83 16.87
CA CYS A 136 2.69 11.16 15.56
C CYS A 136 3.04 9.87 14.79
N GLU A 137 3.37 9.99 13.52
CA GLU A 137 3.97 8.93 12.71
C GLU A 137 5.51 9.01 12.74
N ILE A 138 6.20 7.96 12.30
CA ILE A 138 7.68 7.94 12.26
C ILE A 138 8.22 9.06 11.36
N LYS A 139 7.55 9.32 10.23
CA LYS A 139 7.89 10.40 9.29
C LYS A 139 7.78 11.81 9.86
N ASP A 140 7.04 12.00 10.96
CA ASP A 140 6.92 13.29 11.62
C ASP A 140 8.13 13.59 12.53
N ILE A 141 8.94 12.57 12.85
CA ILE A 141 10.15 12.72 13.67
C ILE A 141 11.27 13.25 12.75
N PRO A 142 11.78 14.47 12.98
CA PRO A 142 12.60 15.16 11.97
C PRO A 142 13.97 14.50 11.75
N LEU A 143 14.60 13.99 12.81
CA LEU A 143 15.96 13.49 12.76
C LEU A 143 16.20 12.44 13.84
N ILE A 144 16.73 11.28 13.44
CA ILE A 144 17.12 10.20 14.35
C ILE A 144 18.57 9.82 14.05
N ASP A 145 19.45 9.99 15.04
CA ASP A 145 20.87 9.61 14.91
C ASP A 145 21.12 8.17 15.35
N ALA A 146 20.47 7.77 16.44
CA ALA A 146 20.60 6.45 17.03
C ALA A 146 19.25 5.91 17.46
N VAL A 147 19.02 4.62 17.20
CA VAL A 147 17.90 3.85 17.75
C VAL A 147 18.46 2.85 18.75
N VAL A 148 17.80 2.75 19.89
CA VAL A 148 18.19 1.86 20.99
C VAL A 148 17.07 0.89 21.26
N ILE A 149 17.39 -0.41 21.29
CA ILE A 149 16.44 -1.49 21.53
C ILE A 149 16.75 -2.19 22.85
N SER A 150 15.78 -2.31 23.77
CA SER A 150 15.97 -2.99 25.05
C SER A 150 16.00 -4.52 24.94
N HIS A 151 15.05 -5.11 24.22
CA HIS A 151 14.88 -6.56 24.08
C HIS A 151 13.99 -6.96 22.90
N ASN A 152 13.89 -8.26 22.61
CA ASN A 152 13.23 -8.80 21.43
C ASN A 152 11.79 -9.27 21.73
N HIS A 153 10.90 -8.34 22.03
CA HIS A 153 9.43 -8.53 22.11
C HIS A 153 8.70 -7.65 21.08
N TYR A 154 7.45 -8.01 20.73
CA TYR A 154 6.69 -7.28 19.69
C TYR A 154 6.29 -5.86 20.09
N ASP A 155 6.17 -5.59 21.38
CA ASP A 155 5.81 -4.29 21.96
C ASP A 155 7.03 -3.38 22.22
N HIS A 156 8.26 -3.87 21.98
CA HIS A 156 9.51 -3.10 22.08
C HIS A 156 10.31 -3.02 20.78
N LEU A 157 10.26 -4.06 19.96
CA LEU A 157 10.94 -4.14 18.68
C LEU A 157 9.94 -4.45 17.58
N SER A 158 9.55 -3.41 16.86
CA SER A 158 8.67 -3.52 15.70
C SER A 158 9.45 -3.66 14.40
N HIS A 159 9.15 -4.68 13.60
CA HIS A 159 9.73 -4.84 12.26
C HIS A 159 9.33 -3.69 11.31
N PRO A 160 8.03 -3.32 11.17
CA PRO A 160 7.63 -2.13 10.43
C PRO A 160 8.37 -0.86 10.87
N GLY A 161 8.41 -0.60 12.18
CA GLY A 161 9.00 0.62 12.74
C GLY A 161 10.49 0.77 12.43
N VAL A 162 11.30 -0.26 12.69
CA VAL A 162 12.75 -0.18 12.40
C VAL A 162 13.06 -0.12 10.92
N THR A 163 12.24 -0.75 10.07
CA THR A 163 12.40 -0.73 8.61
C THR A 163 12.05 0.66 8.05
N GLU A 164 11.00 1.30 8.58
CA GLU A 164 10.62 2.66 8.20
C GLU A 164 11.67 3.68 8.63
N ILE A 165 12.20 3.56 9.85
CA ILE A 165 13.29 4.42 10.34
C ILE A 165 14.54 4.27 9.46
N ALA A 166 14.95 3.04 9.13
CA ALA A 166 16.11 2.80 8.28
C ALA A 166 15.95 3.41 6.86
N LYS A 167 14.72 3.51 6.36
CA LYS A 167 14.41 4.15 5.07
C LYS A 167 14.44 5.68 5.15
N LEU A 168 13.82 6.27 6.17
CA LEU A 168 13.71 7.72 6.33
C LEU A 168 14.99 8.37 6.86
N HIS A 169 15.76 7.64 7.67
CA HIS A 169 17.01 8.09 8.28
C HIS A 169 18.14 7.10 7.95
N PRO A 170 18.68 7.10 6.72
CA PRO A 170 19.66 6.10 6.28
C PRO A 170 20.98 6.12 7.08
N ASN A 171 21.31 7.25 7.71
CA ASN A 171 22.49 7.40 8.57
C ASN A 171 22.23 7.01 10.04
N CYS A 172 21.01 6.61 10.39
CA CYS A 172 20.68 6.16 11.74
C CYS A 172 21.41 4.86 12.06
N HIS A 173 21.96 4.77 13.27
CA HIS A 173 22.65 3.58 13.76
C HIS A 173 21.83 2.87 14.86
N PHE A 174 21.67 1.57 14.74
CA PHE A 174 20.89 0.75 15.67
C PHE A 174 21.80 0.10 16.73
N PHE A 175 21.50 0.34 17.98
CA PHE A 175 22.15 -0.27 19.14
C PHE A 175 21.20 -1.29 19.75
N VAL A 176 21.62 -2.56 19.75
CA VAL A 176 20.74 -3.70 20.04
C VAL A 176 21.37 -4.65 21.07
N PRO A 177 20.58 -5.48 21.75
CA PRO A 177 21.11 -6.51 22.63
C PRO A 177 21.87 -7.59 21.86
N LEU A 178 22.84 -8.22 22.50
CA LEU A 178 23.58 -9.36 21.96
C LEU A 178 22.64 -10.45 21.41
N GLY A 179 22.87 -10.84 20.16
CA GLY A 179 22.07 -11.86 19.46
C GLY A 179 20.99 -11.31 18.52
N ASN A 180 20.65 -10.02 18.60
CA ASN A 180 19.66 -9.40 17.69
C ASN A 180 20.26 -8.95 16.36
N LYS A 181 21.59 -8.86 16.23
CA LYS A 181 22.24 -8.36 15.01
C LYS A 181 21.87 -9.14 13.76
N SER A 182 21.80 -10.47 13.87
CA SER A 182 21.41 -11.36 12.77
C SER A 182 19.98 -11.10 12.27
N TRP A 183 19.05 -10.81 13.19
CA TRP A 183 17.67 -10.45 12.87
C TRP A 183 17.60 -9.11 12.14
N PHE A 184 18.34 -8.09 12.58
CA PHE A 184 18.40 -6.81 11.87
C PHE A 184 19.01 -6.94 10.47
N HIS A 185 20.07 -7.74 10.33
CA HIS A 185 20.66 -8.03 9.03
C HIS A 185 19.68 -8.75 8.10
N SER A 186 18.85 -9.68 8.60
CA SER A 186 17.82 -10.32 7.78
C SER A 186 16.68 -9.37 7.39
N CYS A 187 16.50 -8.27 8.12
CA CYS A 187 15.58 -7.19 7.75
C CYS A 187 16.21 -6.16 6.77
N GLY A 188 17.47 -6.34 6.37
CA GLY A 188 18.17 -5.44 5.46
C GLY A 188 18.87 -4.25 6.13
N ILE A 189 18.94 -4.21 7.46
CA ILE A 189 19.56 -3.10 8.22
C ILE A 189 20.99 -3.49 8.60
N GLN A 190 21.99 -2.76 8.07
CA GLN A 190 23.41 -3.07 8.27
C GLN A 190 24.10 -2.23 9.35
N ASN A 191 23.61 -1.02 9.62
CA ASN A 191 24.17 -0.10 10.62
C ASN A 191 23.74 -0.52 12.03
N VAL A 192 24.31 -1.63 12.52
CA VAL A 192 23.89 -2.28 13.77
C VAL A 192 25.09 -2.62 14.64
N THR A 193 25.03 -2.27 15.92
CA THR A 193 25.99 -2.70 16.94
C THR A 193 25.26 -3.41 18.07
N GLU A 194 25.68 -4.64 18.33
CA GLU A 194 25.21 -5.41 19.48
C GLU A 194 26.14 -5.23 20.68
N LEU A 195 25.55 -5.17 21.89
CA LEU A 195 26.28 -5.02 23.14
C LEU A 195 25.85 -6.10 24.15
N ASP A 196 26.82 -6.55 24.95
CA ASP A 196 26.60 -7.38 26.14
C ASP A 196 26.47 -6.49 27.40
N TRP A 197 25.98 -7.03 28.51
CA TRP A 197 25.87 -6.26 29.75
C TRP A 197 27.22 -5.69 30.18
N TRP A 198 27.19 -4.42 30.60
CA TRP A 198 28.33 -3.59 30.99
C TRP A 198 29.26 -3.16 29.86
N GLU A 199 28.97 -3.52 28.60
CA GLU A 199 29.69 -2.98 27.46
C GLU A 199 29.24 -1.54 27.13
N GLU A 200 30.20 -0.73 26.69
CA GLU A 200 29.96 0.64 26.23
C GLU A 200 30.55 0.87 24.83
N ARG A 201 29.95 1.80 24.08
CA ARG A 201 30.45 2.29 22.80
C ARG A 201 30.47 3.81 22.78
N ASP A 202 31.58 4.36 22.33
CA ASP A 202 31.73 5.80 22.11
C ASP A 202 31.32 6.09 20.67
N ILE A 203 30.37 6.99 20.49
CA ILE A 203 29.92 7.42 19.17
C ILE A 203 30.40 8.84 18.88
N THR A 204 30.86 9.06 17.66
CA THR A 204 31.19 10.38 17.13
C THR A 204 30.41 10.62 15.85
N LEU A 205 29.57 11.64 15.86
CA LEU A 205 28.83 12.14 14.71
C LEU A 205 29.64 13.31 14.11
N SER A 206 30.11 13.14 12.88
CA SER A 206 30.84 14.17 12.13
C SER A 206 30.05 14.68 10.92
N PRO A 207 30.16 15.97 10.55
CA PRO A 207 29.55 16.49 9.33
C PRO A 207 30.02 15.73 8.09
N SER A 208 29.10 15.24 7.27
CA SER A 208 29.41 14.49 6.04
C SER A 208 29.87 15.43 4.91
N ASN A 209 31.04 15.15 4.33
CA ASN A 209 31.59 15.85 3.16
C ASN A 209 31.27 15.08 1.86
N THR A 210 30.00 14.70 1.64
CA THR A 210 29.58 14.07 0.37
C THR A 210 29.26 15.15 -0.66
N GLU A 211 29.92 15.08 -1.83
CA GLU A 211 29.99 16.13 -2.88
C GLU A 211 28.69 16.43 -3.65
N GLU A 212 27.55 15.83 -3.31
CA GLU A 212 26.27 16.05 -4.01
C GLU A 212 25.33 16.95 -3.20
N SER A 213 25.63 18.25 -3.14
CA SER A 213 24.68 19.36 -2.96
C SER A 213 25.42 20.68 -2.70
N LYS A 214 25.92 21.32 -3.75
CA LYS A 214 26.29 22.75 -3.71
C LYS A 214 25.25 23.54 -4.48
N ILE A 215 24.45 24.32 -3.76
CA ILE A 215 23.75 25.49 -4.29
C ILE A 215 24.43 26.70 -3.64
N GLU A 216 25.01 27.56 -4.47
CA GLU A 216 25.65 28.81 -4.03
C GLU A 216 24.58 29.86 -3.72
N VAL A 217 24.60 30.46 -2.52
CA VAL A 217 24.45 31.92 -2.32
C VAL A 217 25.15 32.34 -1.01
N GLY A 218 25.98 33.39 -1.10
CA GLY A 218 26.10 34.43 -0.06
C GLY A 218 27.14 34.22 1.04
N GLU A 219 28.25 34.97 0.96
CA GLU A 219 29.20 35.16 2.06
C GLU A 219 28.55 35.84 3.27
N GLU A 220 28.23 35.06 4.31
CA GLU A 220 28.32 35.48 5.72
C GLU A 220 28.87 34.32 6.55
N ALA A 221 29.88 34.60 7.36
CA ALA A 221 30.70 33.61 8.07
C ALA A 221 29.91 32.85 9.16
N ALA A 222 29.28 31.73 8.80
CA ALA A 222 28.74 30.76 9.75
C ALA A 222 29.84 29.77 10.20
N ALA A 223 29.98 29.61 11.52
CA ALA A 223 30.97 28.72 12.14
C ALA A 223 30.83 27.26 11.64
N ARG A 224 31.96 26.57 11.42
CA ARG A 224 31.97 25.16 11.01
C ARG A 224 31.20 24.30 12.03
N PRO A 225 30.30 23.39 11.59
CA PRO A 225 29.61 22.48 12.49
C PRO A 225 30.62 21.56 13.21
N ALA A 226 30.53 21.47 14.55
CA ALA A 226 31.42 20.68 15.38
C ALA A 226 30.96 19.21 15.47
N ASP A 227 31.89 18.30 15.77
CA ASP A 227 31.61 16.89 16.03
C ASP A 227 30.78 16.72 17.31
N ILE A 228 29.77 15.84 17.25
CA ILE A 228 28.94 15.49 18.40
C ILE A 228 29.46 14.17 18.97
N LYS A 229 29.80 14.15 20.26
CA LYS A 229 30.29 12.95 20.96
C LYS A 229 29.27 12.44 21.97
N ALA A 230 29.11 11.13 22.02
CA ALA A 230 28.29 10.49 23.04
C ALA A 230 28.83 9.11 23.40
N ARG A 231 28.34 8.57 24.51
CA ARG A 231 28.64 7.22 24.97
C ARG A 231 27.35 6.49 25.27
N LEU A 232 27.19 5.30 24.69
CA LEU A 232 26.06 4.41 24.92
C LEU A 232 26.55 3.17 25.66
N GLY A 233 25.90 2.80 26.75
CA GLY A 233 26.20 1.59 27.52
C GLY A 233 24.99 0.68 27.60
N PHE A 234 25.21 -0.63 27.46
CA PHE A 234 24.18 -1.64 27.68
C PHE A 234 24.32 -2.21 29.08
N LEU A 235 23.24 -2.17 29.86
CA LEU A 235 23.21 -2.40 31.29
C LEU A 235 22.23 -3.53 31.64
N PRO A 236 22.42 -4.22 32.76
CA PRO A 236 21.52 -5.30 33.17
C PRO A 236 20.12 -4.79 33.55
N CYS A 237 19.11 -5.62 33.29
CA CYS A 237 17.76 -5.55 33.88
C CYS A 237 17.20 -6.97 34.04
N GLN A 238 16.09 -7.12 34.76
CA GLN A 238 15.46 -8.39 35.05
C GLN A 238 14.22 -8.60 34.19
N HIS A 239 14.37 -9.30 33.05
CA HIS A 239 13.29 -9.58 32.11
C HIS A 239 13.54 -10.86 31.30
N VAL A 240 12.77 -11.09 30.24
CA VAL A 240 13.00 -12.16 29.26
C VAL A 240 12.92 -11.62 27.84
N THR A 241 13.20 -12.50 26.88
CA THR A 241 12.94 -12.25 25.47
C THR A 241 12.24 -13.45 24.84
N ALA A 242 11.26 -13.21 23.96
CA ALA A 242 10.60 -14.20 23.10
C ALA A 242 9.72 -13.53 22.01
N ARG A 243 9.88 -13.90 20.74
CA ARG A 243 8.91 -13.56 19.67
C ARG A 243 8.05 -14.73 19.24
N THR A 244 8.52 -15.94 19.48
CA THR A 244 7.91 -17.19 19.05
C THR A 244 7.92 -18.15 20.24
N PRO A 245 7.14 -19.24 20.19
CA PRO A 245 7.22 -20.27 21.22
C PRO A 245 8.60 -20.95 21.35
N PHE A 246 9.52 -20.74 20.40
CA PHE A 246 10.78 -21.50 20.28
C PHE A 246 12.06 -20.66 20.47
N ASP A 247 11.96 -19.34 20.57
CA ASP A 247 13.12 -18.43 20.67
C ASP A 247 13.25 -17.76 22.04
N ARG A 248 12.52 -18.26 23.04
CA ARG A 248 12.64 -17.79 24.42
C ARG A 248 14.09 -17.89 24.91
N TYR A 249 14.61 -16.81 25.49
CA TYR A 249 15.98 -16.69 26.00
C TYR A 249 17.11 -16.76 24.95
N LYS A 250 16.80 -16.72 23.65
CA LYS A 250 17.85 -16.84 22.60
C LYS A 250 18.66 -15.57 22.39
N THR A 251 18.09 -14.39 22.69
CA THR A 251 18.77 -13.09 22.58
C THR A 251 18.83 -12.43 23.95
N LEU A 252 19.73 -11.46 24.13
CA LEU A 252 19.86 -10.76 25.40
C LEU A 252 18.76 -9.69 25.54
N TRP A 253 18.53 -9.24 26.77
CA TRP A 253 17.67 -8.12 27.15
C TRP A 253 18.43 -7.21 28.11
N GLY A 254 18.05 -5.94 28.22
CA GLY A 254 18.74 -5.03 29.13
C GLY A 254 18.22 -3.61 29.09
N SER A 255 18.85 -2.80 29.93
CA SER A 255 18.69 -1.36 30.01
C SER A 255 19.81 -0.64 29.26
N TRP A 256 19.67 0.66 29.06
CA TRP A 256 20.63 1.49 28.33
C TRP A 256 20.98 2.75 29.09
N SER A 257 22.26 3.12 29.07
CA SER A 257 22.72 4.45 29.46
C SER A 257 23.17 5.23 28.23
N VAL A 258 22.80 6.51 28.16
CA VAL A 258 23.26 7.42 27.11
C VAL A 258 23.82 8.69 27.74
N GLU A 259 25.09 8.97 27.50
CA GLU A 259 25.81 10.15 27.97
C GLU A 259 26.16 11.06 26.79
N SER A 260 25.63 12.29 26.74
CA SER A 260 26.00 13.26 25.71
C SER A 260 25.74 14.70 26.16
N GLY A 261 26.62 15.63 25.79
CA GLY A 261 26.46 17.06 26.08
C GLY A 261 26.38 17.39 27.58
N GLY A 262 27.03 16.57 28.42
CA GLY A 262 26.99 16.71 29.88
C GLY A 262 25.70 16.21 30.54
N SER A 263 24.77 15.60 29.79
CA SER A 263 23.55 14.97 30.32
C SER A 263 23.65 13.45 30.25
N LYS A 264 23.07 12.75 31.25
CA LYS A 264 22.97 11.28 31.27
C LYS A 264 21.52 10.81 31.37
N VAL A 265 21.12 9.93 30.47
CA VAL A 265 19.79 9.29 30.45
C VAL A 265 19.93 7.81 30.71
N TYR A 266 19.03 7.28 31.55
CA TYR A 266 18.90 5.85 31.81
C TYR A 266 17.56 5.36 31.30
N PHE A 267 17.58 4.44 30.34
CA PHE A 267 16.39 3.78 29.80
C PHE A 267 16.37 2.34 30.30
N THR A 268 15.41 2.00 31.14
CA THR A 268 15.37 0.68 31.79
C THR A 268 14.94 -0.46 30.88
N GLY A 269 14.18 -0.16 29.82
CA GLY A 269 13.35 -1.17 29.14
C GLY A 269 12.31 -1.76 30.08
N ASP A 270 11.74 -2.88 29.69
CA ASP A 270 10.91 -3.67 30.60
C ASP A 270 11.75 -4.40 31.62
N THR A 271 11.29 -4.39 32.86
CA THR A 271 11.97 -5.08 33.95
C THR A 271 11.08 -5.29 35.15
N GLY A 272 11.33 -6.37 35.88
CA GLY A 272 10.89 -6.57 37.26
C GLY A 272 11.95 -6.12 38.26
N TYR A 273 11.54 -5.96 39.52
CA TYR A 273 12.42 -5.60 40.63
C TYR A 273 12.62 -6.74 41.62
N LYS A 274 11.54 -7.50 41.89
CA LYS A 274 11.49 -8.62 42.85
C LYS A 274 10.44 -9.66 42.45
N ALA A 275 10.61 -10.91 42.87
CA ALA A 275 9.61 -11.97 42.67
C ALA A 275 8.71 -12.11 43.90
N VAL A 276 7.42 -11.81 43.74
CA VAL A 276 6.40 -11.83 44.79
C VAL A 276 5.58 -13.14 44.67
N PRO A 277 5.37 -13.91 45.75
CA PRO A 277 4.47 -15.07 45.73
C PRO A 277 3.00 -14.64 45.79
N GLU A 278 2.06 -15.57 45.62
CA GLU A 278 0.64 -15.29 45.83
C GLU A 278 0.37 -14.92 47.30
N LEU A 279 -0.24 -13.76 47.52
CA LEU A 279 -0.59 -13.24 48.85
C LEU A 279 -2.11 -13.36 49.10
N PRO A 280 -2.55 -13.45 50.37
CA PRO A 280 -3.97 -13.38 50.71
C PRO A 280 -4.62 -12.07 50.22
N GLU A 281 -5.91 -12.13 49.85
CA GLU A 281 -6.65 -10.95 49.36
C GLU A 281 -6.59 -9.78 50.36
N GLY A 282 -6.20 -8.60 49.88
CA GLY A 282 -6.13 -7.36 50.66
C GLY A 282 -4.79 -7.08 51.35
N GLU A 283 -3.80 -7.97 51.23
CA GLU A 283 -2.45 -7.71 51.72
C GLU A 283 -1.57 -6.99 50.67
N ASP A 284 -0.71 -6.09 51.15
CA ASP A 284 0.24 -5.32 50.35
C ASP A 284 1.63 -5.98 50.37
N ASP A 285 2.20 -6.28 49.20
CA ASP A 285 3.54 -6.89 49.05
C ASP A 285 4.70 -5.95 49.40
N HIS A 286 4.39 -4.68 49.69
CA HIS A 286 5.35 -3.67 50.13
C HIS A 286 5.28 -3.39 51.64
N ASP A 287 4.43 -4.10 52.38
CA ASP A 287 4.43 -4.04 53.85
C ASP A 287 5.81 -4.50 54.39
N PRO A 288 6.44 -3.78 55.35
CA PRO A 288 7.72 -4.15 55.93
C PRO A 288 7.81 -5.57 56.51
N LYS A 289 6.69 -6.26 56.75
CA LYS A 289 6.68 -7.69 57.13
C LYS A 289 7.18 -8.63 56.03
N TYR A 290 7.16 -8.20 54.77
CA TYR A 290 7.59 -8.99 53.61
C TYR A 290 8.96 -8.53 53.11
N ASP A 291 9.96 -9.41 53.24
CA ASP A 291 11.34 -9.18 52.82
C ASP A 291 11.71 -10.16 51.69
N TYR A 292 11.50 -9.72 50.44
CA TYR A 292 11.79 -10.51 49.25
C TYR A 292 13.16 -10.13 48.67
N ALA A 293 13.82 -11.10 48.01
CA ALA A 293 15.06 -10.83 47.30
C ALA A 293 14.85 -9.79 46.19
N ILE A 294 15.69 -8.76 46.19
CA ILE A 294 15.68 -7.64 45.24
C ILE A 294 16.79 -7.84 44.20
N CYS A 295 16.52 -7.47 42.95
CA CYS A 295 17.53 -7.49 41.91
C CYS A 295 18.69 -6.49 42.22
N PRO A 296 19.93 -6.97 42.45
CA PRO A 296 21.04 -6.11 42.83
C PRO A 296 21.54 -5.21 41.69
N ALA A 297 21.15 -5.51 40.44
CA ALA A 297 21.60 -4.83 39.24
C ALA A 297 21.31 -3.31 39.26
N PHE A 298 20.15 -2.89 39.75
CA PHE A 298 19.77 -1.47 39.74
C PHE A 298 20.66 -0.62 40.64
N LYS A 299 20.96 -1.13 41.83
CA LYS A 299 21.88 -0.48 42.77
C LYS A 299 23.29 -0.43 42.21
N GLN A 300 23.76 -1.53 41.60
CA GLN A 300 25.04 -1.56 40.90
C GLN A 300 25.08 -0.53 39.76
N VAL A 301 24.02 -0.42 38.95
CA VAL A 301 23.93 0.58 37.87
C VAL A 301 24.03 2.01 38.43
N GLY A 302 23.35 2.32 39.53
CA GLY A 302 23.47 3.62 40.20
C GLY A 302 24.82 3.86 40.88
N GLU A 303 25.55 2.82 41.27
CA GLU A 303 26.91 2.92 41.83
C GLU A 303 27.97 3.13 40.73
N PHE A 304 27.88 2.41 39.63
CA PHE A 304 28.94 2.35 38.61
C PHE A 304 28.71 3.29 37.41
N ARG A 305 27.49 3.74 37.15
CA ARG A 305 27.14 4.60 35.99
C ARG A 305 26.34 5.85 36.38
N GLY A 306 25.52 5.74 37.42
CA GLY A 306 24.79 6.87 37.99
C GLY A 306 25.70 7.92 38.65
N PRO A 307 25.14 9.05 39.12
CA PRO A 307 23.73 9.42 39.00
C PRO A 307 23.34 9.80 37.57
N PHE A 308 22.07 9.58 37.22
CA PHE A 308 21.49 9.96 35.92
C PHE A 308 20.63 11.22 36.06
N ASP A 309 20.56 12.04 35.01
CA ASP A 309 19.73 13.25 35.02
C ASP A 309 18.25 12.94 34.77
N LEU A 310 17.98 11.90 33.97
CA LEU A 310 16.63 11.42 33.63
C LEU A 310 16.61 9.88 33.54
N GLY A 311 15.69 9.25 34.27
CA GLY A 311 15.33 7.84 34.14
C GLY A 311 14.03 7.65 33.36
N LEU A 312 13.97 6.69 32.46
CA LEU A 312 12.76 6.24 31.77
C LEU A 312 12.45 4.84 32.32
N ILE A 313 11.42 4.72 33.16
CA ILE A 313 11.21 3.58 34.07
C ILE A 313 9.79 3.00 33.90
N PRO A 314 9.60 1.68 33.72
CA PRO A 314 8.27 1.10 33.55
C PRO A 314 7.47 1.19 34.84
N ILE A 315 6.17 1.40 34.70
CA ILE A 315 5.24 1.46 35.85
C ILE A 315 4.02 0.55 35.68
N GLY A 316 3.91 -0.18 34.55
CA GLY A 316 2.74 -0.98 34.19
C GLY A 316 3.09 -2.39 33.72
N ALA A 317 2.06 -3.17 33.41
CA ALA A 317 2.08 -4.59 33.07
C ALA A 317 2.35 -5.57 34.22
N TYR A 318 1.91 -5.24 35.44
CA TYR A 318 2.28 -5.98 36.65
C TYR A 318 1.19 -6.91 37.21
N ALA A 319 -0.04 -6.93 36.66
CA ALA A 319 -1.15 -7.68 37.26
C ALA A 319 -1.50 -9.00 36.52
N PRO A 320 -1.67 -10.13 37.23
CA PRO A 320 -1.53 -10.32 38.68
C PRO A 320 -0.06 -10.35 39.14
N ARG A 321 0.21 -9.78 40.33
CA ARG A 321 1.56 -9.55 40.86
C ARG A 321 2.40 -10.82 40.98
N HIS A 322 1.82 -11.93 41.46
CA HIS A 322 2.57 -13.16 41.69
C HIS A 322 3.08 -13.85 40.42
N ILE A 323 2.50 -13.50 39.26
CA ILE A 323 2.92 -14.02 37.97
C ILE A 323 3.91 -13.06 37.30
N TRP A 324 3.62 -11.76 37.32
CA TRP A 324 4.35 -10.78 36.51
C TRP A 324 5.43 -9.99 37.25
N SER A 325 5.44 -9.92 38.59
CA SER A 325 6.44 -9.14 39.32
C SER A 325 7.91 -9.50 39.01
N PRO A 326 8.27 -10.76 38.67
CA PRO A 326 9.64 -11.07 38.26
C PRO A 326 10.07 -10.31 37.00
N ALA A 327 9.15 -10.01 36.09
CA ALA A 327 9.43 -9.46 34.76
C ALA A 327 8.93 -8.01 34.55
N HIS A 328 7.95 -7.55 35.34
CA HIS A 328 7.38 -6.21 35.25
C HIS A 328 7.26 -5.55 36.63
N ALA A 329 7.84 -4.35 36.74
CA ALA A 329 7.80 -3.53 37.93
C ALA A 329 6.43 -2.87 38.09
N ASP A 330 5.88 -2.93 39.29
CA ASP A 330 4.76 -2.06 39.65
C ASP A 330 5.26 -0.64 39.98
N PRO A 331 4.37 0.34 40.17
CA PRO A 331 4.79 1.71 40.44
C PRO A 331 5.63 1.89 41.72
N HIS A 332 5.53 1.00 42.71
CA HIS A 332 6.35 1.06 43.91
C HIS A 332 7.75 0.50 43.67
N ASP A 333 7.85 -0.64 42.99
CA ASP A 333 9.09 -1.19 42.45
C ASP A 333 9.82 -0.15 41.56
N ALA A 334 9.08 0.60 40.74
CA ALA A 334 9.63 1.66 39.90
C ALA A 334 10.27 2.81 40.70
N VAL A 335 9.69 3.22 41.84
CA VAL A 335 10.27 4.25 42.71
C VAL A 335 11.55 3.73 43.39
N ASN A 336 11.61 2.45 43.74
CA ASN A 336 12.83 1.83 44.26
C ASN A 336 13.93 1.80 43.18
N ILE A 337 13.59 1.40 41.94
CA ILE A 337 14.53 1.47 40.80
C ILE A 337 15.05 2.90 40.60
N PHE A 338 14.17 3.91 40.69
CA PHE A 338 14.54 5.32 40.59
C PHE A 338 15.58 5.73 41.66
N GLN A 339 15.40 5.29 42.90
CA GLN A 339 16.34 5.55 44.00
C GLN A 339 17.67 4.80 43.83
N ASP A 340 17.61 3.50 43.53
CA ASP A 340 18.79 2.63 43.40
C ASP A 340 19.69 3.06 42.24
N THR A 341 19.10 3.51 41.14
CA THR A 341 19.83 4.01 39.97
C THR A 341 20.30 5.45 40.15
N LYS A 342 19.91 6.11 41.24
CA LYS A 342 20.24 7.51 41.59
C LYS A 342 19.85 8.49 40.48
N CYS A 343 18.69 8.28 39.87
CA CYS A 343 18.13 9.22 38.90
C CYS A 343 17.72 10.51 39.62
N LYS A 344 17.97 11.68 39.00
CA LYS A 344 17.51 12.97 39.53
C LYS A 344 16.04 13.20 39.24
N ASN A 345 15.61 12.84 38.03
CA ASN A 345 14.21 12.88 37.60
C ASN A 345 13.87 11.58 36.86
N ALA A 346 12.60 11.24 36.75
CA ALA A 346 12.14 10.11 35.95
C ALA A 346 10.80 10.35 35.25
N LEU A 347 10.59 9.63 34.15
CA LEU A 347 9.32 9.54 33.42
C LEU A 347 8.86 8.09 33.34
N GLY A 348 7.58 7.87 33.64
CA GLY A 348 6.95 6.55 33.64
C GLY A 348 6.68 6.03 32.23
N MET A 349 6.85 4.73 32.00
CA MET A 349 6.58 4.08 30.72
C MET A 349 5.88 2.73 30.89
N HIS A 350 5.62 2.02 29.80
CA HIS A 350 4.97 0.70 29.80
C HIS A 350 3.53 0.72 30.36
N TRP A 351 2.81 1.82 30.13
CA TRP A 351 1.41 2.00 30.56
C TRP A 351 0.60 2.81 29.55
N GLY A 352 -0.73 2.77 29.66
CA GLY A 352 -1.62 3.71 28.98
C GLY A 352 -1.68 3.61 27.45
N THR A 353 -1.19 2.51 26.85
CA THR A 353 -1.14 2.34 25.37
C THR A 353 -1.79 1.03 24.91
N TRP A 354 -1.37 -0.10 25.49
CA TRP A 354 -1.95 -1.43 25.29
C TRP A 354 -2.40 -2.02 26.63
N VAL A 355 -3.43 -2.87 26.58
CA VAL A 355 -3.80 -3.70 27.73
C VAL A 355 -3.02 -5.01 27.61
N LEU A 356 -1.91 -5.11 28.33
CA LEU A 356 -1.06 -6.31 28.35
C LEU A 356 -1.46 -7.29 29.45
N THR A 357 -2.08 -6.79 30.51
CA THR A 357 -2.32 -7.45 31.79
C THR A 357 -3.63 -6.97 32.42
N GLU A 358 -3.94 -7.44 33.64
CA GLU A 358 -5.25 -7.28 34.28
C GLU A 358 -5.47 -5.93 35.01
N GLU A 359 -4.47 -5.03 35.13
CA GLU A 359 -4.65 -3.75 35.83
C GLU A 359 -5.48 -2.73 35.03
N ASP A 360 -6.20 -1.87 35.74
CA ASP A 360 -7.01 -0.83 35.10
C ASP A 360 -6.12 0.24 34.46
N VAL A 361 -6.55 0.79 33.32
CA VAL A 361 -5.73 1.67 32.46
C VAL A 361 -5.13 2.89 33.17
N LEU A 362 -5.84 3.44 34.17
CA LEU A 362 -5.43 4.63 34.93
C LEU A 362 -4.83 4.31 36.31
N GLU A 363 -4.80 3.04 36.70
CA GLU A 363 -4.27 2.60 37.99
C GLU A 363 -2.76 2.90 38.15
N PRO A 364 -1.88 2.65 37.14
CA PRO A 364 -0.44 2.83 37.33
C PRO A 364 -0.02 4.26 37.73
N PRO A 365 -0.52 5.34 37.10
CA PRO A 365 -0.27 6.71 37.55
C PRO A 365 -0.75 7.04 38.97
N GLU A 366 -1.88 6.46 39.39
CA GLU A 366 -2.43 6.68 40.74
C GLU A 366 -1.60 5.98 41.80
N LYS A 367 -1.19 4.74 41.53
CA LYS A 367 -0.27 3.99 42.39
C LYS A 367 1.12 4.62 42.44
N LEU A 368 1.61 5.20 41.33
CA LEU A 368 2.90 5.92 41.33
C LEU A 368 2.89 7.10 42.32
N LYS A 369 1.83 7.92 42.30
CA LYS A 369 1.70 9.03 43.27
C LYS A 369 1.68 8.55 44.71
N THR A 370 0.97 7.43 44.94
CA THR A 370 0.88 6.81 46.27
C THR A 370 2.25 6.30 46.72
N ALA A 371 2.99 5.61 45.85
CA ALA A 371 4.33 5.11 46.14
C ALA A 371 5.34 6.23 46.42
N LEU A 372 5.32 7.31 45.63
CA LEU A 372 6.16 8.49 45.86
C LEU A 372 5.90 9.10 47.24
N LYS A 373 4.62 9.24 47.62
CA LYS A 373 4.21 9.74 48.93
C LYS A 373 4.70 8.84 50.06
N THR A 374 4.55 7.52 49.93
CA THR A 374 5.00 6.55 50.94
C THR A 374 6.51 6.59 51.15
N LEU A 375 7.29 6.77 50.09
CA LEU A 375 8.76 6.83 50.14
C LEU A 375 9.31 8.25 50.37
N GLY A 376 8.45 9.22 50.71
CA GLY A 376 8.85 10.58 51.08
C GLY A 376 9.35 11.46 49.93
N LEU A 377 9.02 11.10 48.69
CA LEU A 377 9.37 11.87 47.49
C LEU A 377 8.21 12.81 47.07
N PRO A 378 8.50 13.95 46.42
CA PRO A 378 7.46 14.82 45.88
C PRO A 378 6.58 14.10 44.85
N GLU A 379 5.26 14.19 44.99
CA GLU A 379 4.29 13.57 44.09
C GLU A 379 4.30 14.12 42.65
N LYS A 380 5.01 15.22 42.39
CA LYS A 380 5.13 15.87 41.08
C LYS A 380 6.53 16.44 40.87
N GLY A 381 6.99 16.45 39.63
CA GLY A 381 8.22 17.12 39.19
C GLY A 381 9.52 16.36 39.42
N VAL A 382 9.48 15.21 40.13
CA VAL A 382 10.64 14.34 40.34
C VAL A 382 10.48 13.04 39.56
N PHE A 383 9.37 12.32 39.74
CA PHE A 383 9.02 11.17 38.91
C PHE A 383 7.58 11.37 38.42
N ASP A 384 7.44 11.77 37.15
CA ASP A 384 6.16 12.06 36.52
C ASP A 384 5.77 10.99 35.48
N PHE A 385 4.51 10.99 35.06
CA PHE A 385 3.96 10.09 34.03
C PHE A 385 3.35 10.87 32.85
N VAL A 386 3.31 12.21 32.91
CA VAL A 386 2.86 13.08 31.81
C VAL A 386 3.97 14.08 31.50
N ALA A 387 4.35 14.19 30.22
CA ALA A 387 5.32 15.17 29.74
C ALA A 387 4.85 16.60 30.02
N THR A 388 5.26 17.13 31.17
CA THR A 388 5.27 18.57 31.45
C THR A 388 6.68 19.04 31.13
N LEU A 389 6.83 20.00 30.21
CA LEU A 389 8.08 20.67 29.91
C LEU A 389 8.82 20.98 31.23
N LEU A 390 9.95 20.30 31.49
CA LEU A 390 10.86 20.58 32.61
C LEU A 390 11.59 21.91 32.35
N GLY A 391 10.82 23.00 32.40
CA GLY A 391 11.32 24.36 32.47
C GLY A 391 11.71 24.68 33.91
N LEU A 392 12.92 24.31 34.31
CA LEU A 392 13.59 24.92 35.48
C LEU A 392 13.67 26.43 35.24
N VAL A 393 12.72 27.17 35.79
CA VAL A 393 12.76 28.62 36.04
C VAL A 393 12.87 28.80 37.55
N ARG A 394 14.10 28.97 38.03
CA ARG A 394 14.37 29.74 39.25
C ARG A 394 14.99 31.05 38.81
N SER A 395 14.16 32.09 38.77
CA SER A 395 14.62 33.48 38.88
C SER A 395 13.58 34.22 39.72
N SER A 396 13.95 34.36 40.99
CA SER A 396 13.68 35.47 41.91
C SER A 396 12.51 36.44 41.67
N SER A 397 11.78 36.65 42.77
CA SER A 397 11.11 37.88 43.24
C SER A 397 9.69 38.25 42.78
N VAL A 398 8.77 38.11 43.77
CA VAL A 398 7.68 39.04 44.20
C VAL A 398 6.25 38.75 43.69
N PRO A 399 5.22 38.86 44.57
CA PRO A 399 3.96 38.12 44.48
C PRO A 399 2.72 38.97 44.10
N PHE A 400 1.57 38.28 44.04
CA PHE A 400 0.23 38.74 44.43
C PHE A 400 -0.80 39.23 43.37
N PHE A 401 -2.06 38.81 43.63
CA PHE A 401 -3.39 39.32 43.24
C PHE A 401 -4.11 38.85 41.95
N ARG A 402 -4.99 37.84 42.15
CA ARG A 402 -6.48 37.90 42.09
C ARG A 402 -7.20 38.28 40.78
N ILE A 403 -7.95 37.28 40.30
CA ILE A 403 -9.19 37.27 39.49
C ILE A 403 -10.03 38.57 39.55
N TYR A 404 -10.46 39.10 38.39
CA TYR A 404 -11.85 39.54 38.12
C TYR A 404 -12.18 39.59 36.61
N ARG A 405 -13.42 39.19 36.28
CA ARG A 405 -14.18 39.41 35.03
C ARG A 405 -14.08 40.88 34.57
N THR A 406 -14.24 41.26 33.29
CA THR A 406 -15.54 41.44 32.58
C THR A 406 -15.31 41.98 31.14
N ARG A 407 -16.30 41.75 30.26
CA ARG A 407 -16.53 42.21 28.86
C ARG A 407 -16.15 43.68 28.52
N ALA A 408 -15.78 43.92 27.23
CA ALA A 408 -16.54 44.72 26.23
C ALA A 408 -15.67 45.43 25.15
N TYR A 409 -16.05 45.22 23.87
CA TYR A 409 -16.11 46.10 22.68
C TYR A 409 -15.06 47.20 22.35
N PHE A 410 -14.64 47.23 21.06
CA PHE A 410 -14.47 48.36 20.08
C PHE A 410 -13.46 47.89 18.99
N VAL A 411 -13.83 47.54 17.74
CA VAL A 411 -14.16 48.35 16.52
C VAL A 411 -13.23 49.54 16.27
N LEU A 412 -12.34 49.45 15.26
CA LEU A 412 -12.33 50.31 14.05
C LEU A 412 -11.13 50.01 13.12
N THR A 413 -11.46 50.10 11.84
CA THR A 413 -10.76 49.94 10.56
C THR A 413 -9.69 50.99 10.22
N PHE A 414 -8.95 50.73 9.12
CA PHE A 414 -8.39 51.60 8.04
C PHE A 414 -7.00 51.02 7.63
N GLU A 415 -6.48 51.01 6.41
CA GLU A 415 -6.94 51.13 5.01
C GLU A 415 -5.67 50.91 4.14
N SER A 416 -5.87 50.80 2.82
CA SER A 416 -4.92 50.54 1.73
C SER A 416 -3.68 51.44 1.58
N THR A 417 -2.65 50.94 0.89
CA THR A 417 -2.02 51.64 -0.27
C THR A 417 -1.20 50.69 -1.15
N LEU A 418 -1.44 50.78 -2.46
CA LEU A 418 -0.71 50.19 -3.60
C LEU A 418 0.44 51.13 -4.00
N GLU A 419 1.57 50.60 -4.46
CA GLU A 419 2.40 51.30 -5.46
C GLU A 419 3.27 50.32 -6.29
N HIS A 420 3.23 50.54 -7.61
CA HIS A 420 4.00 49.86 -8.66
C HIS A 420 5.41 50.45 -8.80
N ARG A 421 6.41 49.61 -9.13
CA ARG A 421 7.56 50.01 -9.98
C ARG A 421 8.12 48.83 -10.78
N GLN A 422 8.22 49.02 -12.09
CA GLN A 422 8.94 48.19 -13.06
C GLN A 422 10.44 48.48 -12.99
N TYR A 423 11.30 47.48 -13.24
CA TYR A 423 12.50 47.62 -14.08
C TYR A 423 12.89 46.26 -14.69
N ALA A 424 13.33 46.32 -15.94
CA ALA A 424 13.66 45.22 -16.84
C ALA A 424 15.11 44.74 -16.70
N GLY A 425 15.40 43.52 -17.16
CA GLY A 425 16.78 43.12 -17.52
C GLY A 425 17.11 41.62 -17.45
N SER A 426 16.84 40.92 -18.56
CA SER A 426 17.63 39.82 -19.17
C SER A 426 18.42 38.82 -18.30
N GLY A 427 18.10 37.54 -18.46
CA GLY A 427 19.00 36.42 -18.16
C GLY A 427 18.26 35.10 -18.28
N GLY A 428 18.38 34.43 -19.43
CA GLY A 428 17.81 33.10 -19.64
C GLY A 428 18.65 32.01 -18.98
N GLY A 429 17.98 31.06 -18.36
CA GLY A 429 18.53 29.83 -17.82
C GLY A 429 17.37 28.89 -17.47
N ASP A 430 17.32 27.75 -18.15
CA ASP A 430 16.33 26.70 -17.95
C ASP A 430 16.46 26.10 -16.54
N GLU A 431 15.41 26.21 -15.71
CA GLU A 431 15.32 25.53 -14.42
C GLU A 431 14.16 24.51 -14.43
N PHE A 432 14.54 23.24 -14.35
CA PHE A 432 13.69 22.10 -14.05
C PHE A 432 13.14 22.21 -12.61
N VAL A 433 11.82 22.22 -12.47
CA VAL A 433 11.14 22.18 -11.17
C VAL A 433 11.06 20.73 -10.66
N PRO A 434 11.59 20.40 -9.46
CA PRO A 434 11.40 19.09 -8.86
C PRO A 434 9.95 18.95 -8.35
N LEU A 435 9.21 17.99 -8.90
CA LEU A 435 7.92 17.52 -8.38
C LEU A 435 8.13 16.79 -7.04
N PHE A 436 8.11 17.50 -5.91
CA PHE A 436 8.04 16.87 -4.57
C PHE A 436 6.93 17.44 -3.66
N HIS A 437 5.96 18.17 -4.21
CA HIS A 437 4.89 18.79 -3.41
C HIS A 437 3.44 18.46 -3.82
N ILE A 438 3.20 17.38 -4.57
CA ILE A 438 1.84 17.05 -5.03
C ILE A 438 1.23 15.81 -4.33
N ALA A 439 2.01 15.04 -3.55
CA ALA A 439 1.48 13.86 -2.85
C ALA A 439 0.80 14.16 -1.50
N ASP A 440 1.09 15.29 -0.84
CA ASP A 440 0.48 15.64 0.46
C ASP A 440 -0.97 16.17 0.36
N GLY A 441 -1.46 16.42 -0.86
CA GLY A 441 -2.79 17.00 -1.10
C GLY A 441 -3.97 16.02 -1.04
N ILE A 442 -3.73 14.72 -0.91
CA ILE A 442 -4.78 13.68 -0.98
C ILE A 442 -5.20 13.21 0.42
N ALA A 443 -4.43 13.52 1.45
CA ALA A 443 -4.75 13.19 2.84
C ALA A 443 -5.44 14.32 3.62
N ASN A 444 -5.69 15.50 3.02
CA ASN A 444 -6.33 16.59 3.77
C ASN A 444 -7.12 17.60 2.92
N PRO A 445 -8.34 17.28 2.46
CA PRO A 445 -9.45 18.16 2.72
C PRO A 445 -9.87 17.90 4.17
N SER A 446 -9.60 18.86 5.05
CA SER A 446 -10.05 18.87 6.44
C SER A 446 -11.58 18.77 6.53
N THR A 447 -12.10 17.55 6.43
CA THR A 447 -13.41 17.13 6.90
C THR A 447 -13.27 15.69 7.38
N ASP A 448 -12.75 15.54 8.60
CA ASP A 448 -13.10 14.40 9.44
C ASP A 448 -14.62 14.30 9.45
N THR A 449 -15.18 13.36 8.70
CA THR A 449 -16.49 12.83 9.05
C THR A 449 -16.28 11.98 10.28
N ASN A 450 -16.17 12.64 11.44
CA ASN A 450 -16.51 12.04 12.72
C ASN A 450 -17.82 11.28 12.51
N ALA A 451 -17.91 10.06 13.04
CA ALA A 451 -19.11 9.25 12.96
C ALA A 451 -20.31 10.02 13.54
N GLY A 452 -21.04 10.75 12.68
CA GLY A 452 -22.11 11.67 13.05
C GLY A 452 -22.17 13.02 12.31
N ASP A 453 -21.11 13.49 11.62
CA ASP A 453 -21.15 14.81 10.95
C ASP A 453 -21.70 14.72 9.51
N ARG A 454 -22.93 15.21 9.32
CA ARG A 454 -23.64 15.26 8.03
C ARG A 454 -23.22 16.51 7.26
N GLN A 455 -22.74 16.35 6.02
CA GLN A 455 -22.42 17.50 5.17
C GLN A 455 -23.63 17.83 4.29
N VAL A 456 -24.20 19.03 4.43
CA VAL A 456 -25.41 19.46 3.71
C VAL A 456 -25.12 20.69 2.84
N GLY A 457 -25.85 20.82 1.74
CA GLY A 457 -25.88 21.96 0.84
C GLY A 457 -24.54 22.21 0.15
N ARG A 458 -24.12 23.48 0.13
CA ARG A 458 -22.90 23.91 -0.57
C ARG A 458 -21.62 23.28 -0.03
N ARG A 459 -21.58 22.89 1.26
CA ARG A 459 -20.43 22.20 1.86
C ARG A 459 -20.21 20.83 1.20
N ALA A 460 -21.27 20.06 1.01
CA ALA A 460 -21.21 18.76 0.33
C ALA A 460 -20.79 18.92 -1.14
N GLN A 461 -21.35 19.91 -1.85
CA GLN A 461 -21.01 20.18 -3.25
C GLN A 461 -19.53 20.56 -3.43
N LEU A 462 -19.00 21.44 -2.56
CA LEU A 462 -17.60 21.81 -2.56
C LEU A 462 -16.69 20.61 -2.28
N SER A 463 -17.06 19.76 -1.31
CA SER A 463 -16.31 18.55 -0.98
C SER A 463 -16.28 17.58 -2.17
N ASN A 464 -17.44 17.34 -2.82
CA ASN A 464 -17.55 16.49 -4.00
C ASN A 464 -16.67 16.99 -5.17
N ILE A 465 -16.73 18.29 -5.48
CA ILE A 465 -15.94 18.90 -6.56
C ILE A 465 -14.45 18.81 -6.23
N THR A 466 -14.06 19.11 -5.00
CA THR A 466 -12.65 19.06 -4.58
C THR A 466 -12.11 17.64 -4.69
N ALA A 467 -12.85 16.64 -4.18
CA ALA A 467 -12.45 15.24 -4.26
C ALA A 467 -12.30 14.76 -5.72
N ALA A 468 -13.26 15.07 -6.60
CA ALA A 468 -13.17 14.69 -8.01
C ALA A 468 -12.01 15.38 -8.73
N LYS A 469 -11.76 16.66 -8.44
CA LYS A 469 -10.63 17.42 -8.98
C LYS A 469 -9.30 16.82 -8.52
N THR A 470 -9.16 16.47 -7.25
CA THR A 470 -7.95 15.83 -6.72
C THR A 470 -7.65 14.52 -7.46
N VAL A 471 -8.66 13.68 -7.72
CA VAL A 471 -8.49 12.45 -8.51
C VAL A 471 -8.00 12.76 -9.93
N ALA A 472 -8.58 13.76 -10.59
CA ALA A 472 -8.15 14.19 -11.92
C ALA A 472 -6.71 14.72 -11.94
N ASP A 473 -6.29 15.47 -10.94
CA ASP A 473 -4.95 16.06 -10.87
C ASP A 473 -3.83 15.01 -10.68
N ILE A 474 -4.11 13.89 -9.98
CA ILE A 474 -3.17 12.77 -9.82
C ILE A 474 -2.74 12.18 -11.17
N ILE A 475 -3.71 11.95 -12.05
CA ILE A 475 -3.50 11.26 -13.32
C ILE A 475 -3.28 12.22 -14.50
N ARG A 476 -3.36 13.53 -14.29
CA ARG A 476 -3.18 14.55 -15.35
C ARG A 476 -1.80 14.43 -16.02
N SER A 477 -0.77 14.06 -15.26
CA SER A 477 0.60 13.82 -15.75
C SER A 477 0.77 12.47 -16.49
N CYS A 478 -0.27 11.64 -16.56
CA CYS A 478 -0.30 10.38 -17.30
C CYS A 478 -0.90 10.52 -18.72
N LEU A 479 -1.36 11.72 -19.12
CA LEU A 479 -1.99 11.94 -20.42
C LEU A 479 -0.96 12.38 -21.48
N GLY A 480 -1.00 11.76 -22.67
CA GLY A 480 -0.21 12.15 -23.84
C GLY A 480 1.09 11.35 -24.03
N PRO A 481 1.86 11.59 -25.11
CA PRO A 481 3.02 10.76 -25.45
C PRO A 481 4.22 10.95 -24.53
N LYS A 482 4.34 12.12 -23.88
CA LYS A 482 5.31 12.39 -22.82
C LYS A 482 4.74 12.10 -21.42
N ALA A 483 3.78 11.18 -21.32
CA ALA A 483 3.22 10.77 -20.03
C ALA A 483 4.29 10.17 -19.12
N MET A 484 4.27 10.57 -17.84
CA MET A 484 5.19 10.06 -16.84
C MET A 484 4.58 8.84 -16.13
N LEU A 485 5.37 7.77 -15.98
CA LEU A 485 5.00 6.59 -15.20
C LEU A 485 4.71 6.95 -13.74
N LYS A 486 3.77 6.23 -13.13
CA LYS A 486 3.54 6.24 -11.68
C LYS A 486 4.00 4.92 -11.09
N MET A 487 4.69 5.00 -9.97
CA MET A 487 5.07 3.84 -9.16
C MET A 487 4.11 3.79 -7.97
N LEU A 488 3.38 2.69 -7.87
CA LEU A 488 2.41 2.42 -6.81
C LEU A 488 2.93 1.26 -5.96
N LEU A 489 2.73 1.37 -4.66
CA LEU A 489 3.11 0.34 -3.70
C LEU A 489 1.83 -0.25 -3.11
N ASP A 490 1.58 -1.52 -3.39
CA ASP A 490 0.44 -2.24 -2.85
C ASP A 490 0.63 -2.46 -1.34
N PRO A 491 -0.45 -2.62 -0.55
CA PRO A 491 -0.35 -2.96 0.88
C PRO A 491 0.42 -4.26 1.15
N MET A 492 0.49 -5.15 0.17
CA MET A 492 1.25 -6.41 0.22
C MET A 492 2.74 -6.25 -0.14
N GLY A 493 3.20 -5.04 -0.47
CA GLY A 493 4.56 -4.75 -0.91
C GLY A 493 4.83 -5.00 -2.39
N GLY A 494 3.79 -5.27 -3.20
CA GLY A 494 3.90 -5.32 -4.67
C GLY A 494 4.17 -3.93 -5.25
N ILE A 495 4.99 -3.86 -6.29
CA ILE A 495 5.28 -2.61 -6.99
C ILE A 495 4.58 -2.66 -8.36
N VAL A 496 3.71 -1.69 -8.61
CA VAL A 496 3.08 -1.50 -9.93
C VAL A 496 3.66 -0.23 -10.55
N LEU A 497 4.38 -0.40 -11.66
CA LEU A 497 4.90 0.72 -12.45
C LEU A 497 4.11 0.81 -13.75
N THR A 498 3.35 1.88 -13.94
CA THR A 498 2.50 2.02 -15.13
C THR A 498 2.13 3.48 -15.40
N ASN A 499 1.79 3.81 -16.65
CA ASN A 499 1.19 5.10 -17.02
C ASN A 499 -0.31 5.00 -17.33
N ASP A 500 -0.89 3.80 -17.35
CA ASP A 500 -2.33 3.64 -17.55
C ASP A 500 -3.12 4.19 -16.35
N GLY A 501 -4.00 5.15 -16.64
CA GLY A 501 -4.83 5.79 -15.64
C GLY A 501 -5.78 4.82 -14.93
N HIS A 502 -6.30 3.81 -15.61
CA HIS A 502 -7.21 2.87 -14.99
C HIS A 502 -6.49 1.95 -14.01
N ALA A 503 -5.35 1.38 -14.42
CA ALA A 503 -4.49 0.61 -13.52
C ALA A 503 -4.06 1.43 -12.29
N ILE A 504 -3.72 2.72 -12.48
CA ILE A 504 -3.36 3.60 -11.35
C ILE A 504 -4.52 3.78 -10.38
N LEU A 505 -5.69 4.15 -10.89
CA LEU A 505 -6.86 4.46 -10.06
C LEU A 505 -7.41 3.23 -9.33
N ARG A 506 -7.15 2.01 -9.84
CA ARG A 506 -7.58 0.76 -9.20
C ARG A 506 -6.80 0.44 -7.93
N GLU A 507 -5.51 0.77 -7.89
CA GLU A 507 -4.65 0.50 -6.72
C GLU A 507 -4.71 1.61 -5.67
N ILE A 508 -5.26 2.78 -6.00
CA ILE A 508 -5.41 3.89 -5.04
C ILE A 508 -6.61 3.67 -4.13
N GLU A 509 -6.38 3.55 -2.83
CA GLU A 509 -7.44 3.54 -1.81
C GLU A 509 -7.94 4.96 -1.53
N VAL A 510 -9.21 5.23 -1.85
CA VAL A 510 -9.86 6.53 -1.58
C VAL A 510 -10.99 6.41 -0.56
N SER A 511 -11.09 7.39 0.35
CA SER A 511 -12.13 7.46 1.37
C SER A 511 -13.42 8.14 0.86
N HIS A 512 -13.28 9.27 0.16
CA HIS A 512 -14.40 10.12 -0.22
C HIS A 512 -15.30 9.47 -1.30
N PRO A 513 -16.65 9.45 -1.14
CA PRO A 513 -17.55 8.79 -2.09
C PRO A 513 -17.47 9.32 -3.52
N ALA A 514 -17.33 10.64 -3.71
CA ALA A 514 -17.15 11.22 -5.05
C ALA A 514 -15.87 10.73 -5.74
N ALA A 515 -14.78 10.52 -4.99
CA ALA A 515 -13.55 9.96 -5.55
C ALA A 515 -13.75 8.50 -5.97
N LYS A 516 -14.49 7.70 -5.18
CA LYS A 516 -14.85 6.32 -5.56
C LYS A 516 -15.66 6.28 -6.85
N SER A 517 -16.65 7.17 -6.98
CA SER A 517 -17.46 7.27 -8.21
C SER A 517 -16.61 7.64 -9.43
N MET A 518 -15.58 8.48 -9.27
CA MET A 518 -14.62 8.75 -10.34
C MET A 518 -13.77 7.52 -10.68
N ILE A 519 -13.32 6.74 -9.70
CA ILE A 519 -12.58 5.49 -9.98
C ILE A 519 -13.46 4.49 -10.75
N GLU A 520 -14.73 4.34 -10.35
CA GLU A 520 -15.69 3.49 -11.05
C GLU A 520 -15.94 3.94 -12.50
N LEU A 521 -15.95 5.26 -12.75
CA LEU A 521 -16.03 5.82 -14.10
C LEU A 521 -14.87 5.35 -14.99
N SER A 522 -13.65 5.33 -14.46
CA SER A 522 -12.48 4.85 -15.20
C SER A 522 -12.62 3.37 -15.60
N ARG A 523 -13.21 2.55 -14.71
CA ARG A 523 -13.45 1.12 -14.98
C ARG A 523 -14.46 0.92 -16.10
N THR A 524 -15.56 1.66 -16.08
CA THR A 524 -16.59 1.54 -17.13
C THR A 524 -16.04 2.00 -18.48
N GLN A 525 -15.20 3.03 -18.51
CA GLN A 525 -14.55 3.49 -19.74
C GLN A 525 -13.60 2.41 -20.30
N ASP A 526 -12.80 1.81 -19.44
CA ASP A 526 -11.86 0.73 -19.78
C ASP A 526 -12.60 -0.51 -20.35
N GLU A 527 -13.71 -0.91 -19.73
CA GLU A 527 -14.48 -2.07 -20.18
C GLU A 527 -15.18 -1.86 -21.54
N GLU A 528 -15.64 -0.64 -21.82
CA GLU A 528 -16.36 -0.35 -23.07
C GLU A 528 -15.41 -0.18 -24.26
N VAL A 529 -14.41 0.69 -24.14
CA VAL A 529 -13.54 1.08 -25.26
C VAL A 529 -12.06 0.79 -25.05
N GLY A 530 -11.61 0.52 -23.82
CA GLY A 530 -10.21 0.18 -23.48
C GLY A 530 -9.19 1.30 -23.67
N ASP A 531 -9.62 2.53 -23.97
CA ASP A 531 -8.74 3.71 -24.05
C ASP A 531 -9.50 4.97 -23.61
N GLY A 532 -8.78 6.07 -23.39
CA GLY A 532 -9.34 7.33 -22.91
C GLY A 532 -9.70 7.32 -21.42
N THR A 533 -9.21 6.34 -20.66
CA THR A 533 -9.43 6.20 -19.21
C THR A 533 -8.91 7.41 -18.43
N THR A 534 -7.79 7.98 -18.85
CA THR A 534 -7.25 9.23 -18.28
C THR A 534 -8.07 10.44 -18.72
N THR A 535 -8.40 10.51 -20.00
CA THR A 535 -9.17 11.60 -20.61
C THR A 535 -10.52 11.80 -19.96
N VAL A 536 -11.29 10.73 -19.73
CA VAL A 536 -12.63 10.81 -19.11
C VAL A 536 -12.59 11.39 -17.70
N ILE A 537 -11.59 11.00 -16.90
CA ILE A 537 -11.44 11.44 -15.52
C ILE A 537 -11.00 12.90 -15.46
N ILE A 538 -10.07 13.31 -16.32
CA ILE A 538 -9.62 14.71 -16.41
C ILE A 538 -10.77 15.62 -16.87
N LEU A 539 -11.55 15.20 -17.88
CA LEU A 539 -12.71 15.94 -18.34
C LEU A 539 -13.79 16.06 -17.25
N ALA A 540 -14.13 14.96 -16.58
CA ALA A 540 -15.13 14.96 -15.51
C ALA A 540 -14.72 15.88 -14.34
N GLY A 541 -13.45 15.82 -13.92
CA GLY A 541 -12.90 16.68 -12.88
C GLY A 541 -12.90 18.16 -13.27
N GLU A 542 -12.55 18.48 -14.52
CA GLU A 542 -12.56 19.86 -15.01
C GLU A 542 -13.99 20.40 -15.16
N MET A 543 -14.95 19.60 -15.66
CA MET A 543 -16.36 20.01 -15.77
C MET A 543 -16.94 20.40 -14.39
N LEU A 544 -16.59 19.63 -13.35
CA LEU A 544 -16.97 19.96 -11.96
C LEU A 544 -16.26 21.23 -11.46
N ALA A 545 -14.99 21.42 -11.79
CA ALA A 545 -14.25 22.64 -11.46
C ALA A 545 -14.86 23.88 -12.16
N GLN A 546 -15.29 23.77 -13.41
CA GLN A 546 -15.96 24.85 -14.14
C GLN A 546 -17.41 25.09 -13.68
N ALA A 547 -18.04 24.11 -13.03
CA ALA A 547 -19.34 24.29 -12.39
C ALA A 547 -19.25 25.09 -11.08
N LEU A 548 -18.10 25.09 -10.40
CA LEU A 548 -17.92 25.79 -9.12
C LEU A 548 -18.27 27.28 -9.19
N PRO A 549 -17.73 28.10 -10.11
CA PRO A 549 -18.13 29.51 -10.26
C PRO A 549 -19.63 29.72 -10.50
N GLN A 550 -20.30 28.75 -11.12
CA GLN A 550 -21.75 28.83 -11.38
C GLN A 550 -22.55 28.60 -10.09
N LEU A 551 -22.07 27.71 -9.22
CA LEU A 551 -22.62 27.53 -7.87
C LEU A 551 -22.39 28.77 -7.00
N GLU A 552 -21.24 29.45 -7.14
CA GLU A 552 -20.97 30.70 -6.40
C GLU A 552 -21.90 31.84 -6.81
N ARG A 553 -22.35 31.84 -8.07
CA ARG A 553 -23.37 32.75 -8.60
C ARG A 553 -24.80 32.39 -8.16
N ASN A 554 -24.96 31.42 -7.25
CA ASN A 554 -26.24 30.90 -6.77
C ASN A 554 -27.14 30.35 -7.89
N ILE A 555 -26.56 29.78 -8.96
CA ILE A 555 -27.34 29.06 -9.97
C ILE A 555 -27.68 27.68 -9.40
N HIS A 556 -28.97 27.33 -9.41
CA HIS A 556 -29.44 26.05 -8.88
C HIS A 556 -28.83 24.87 -9.66
N PRO A 557 -28.34 23.79 -9.01
CA PRO A 557 -27.68 22.66 -9.66
C PRO A 557 -28.48 22.04 -10.81
N VAL A 558 -29.80 21.95 -10.68
CA VAL A 558 -30.69 21.44 -11.74
C VAL A 558 -30.58 22.23 -13.05
N VAL A 559 -30.39 23.55 -12.98
CA VAL A 559 -30.21 24.41 -14.16
C VAL A 559 -28.85 24.13 -14.82
N ILE A 560 -27.80 23.94 -14.01
CA ILE A 560 -26.45 23.57 -14.47
C ILE A 560 -26.52 22.21 -15.18
N ILE A 561 -27.14 21.21 -14.56
CA ILE A 561 -27.30 19.85 -15.10
C ILE A 561 -28.08 19.87 -16.42
N SER A 562 -29.17 20.64 -16.51
CA SER A 562 -29.95 20.76 -17.75
C SER A 562 -29.12 21.35 -18.89
N ALA A 563 -28.34 22.40 -18.61
CA ALA A 563 -27.44 23.00 -19.60
C ALA A 563 -26.31 22.06 -20.01
N PHE A 564 -25.72 21.31 -19.07
CA PHE A 564 -24.68 20.30 -19.36
C PHE A 564 -25.21 19.19 -20.28
N LYS A 565 -26.42 18.68 -20.01
CA LYS A 565 -27.07 17.67 -20.88
C LYS A 565 -27.34 18.18 -22.29
N ARG A 566 -27.73 19.45 -22.42
CA ARG A 566 -27.90 20.09 -23.74
C ARG A 566 -26.57 20.22 -24.46
N ALA A 567 -25.54 20.73 -23.78
CA ALA A 567 -24.19 20.85 -24.33
C ALA A 567 -23.61 19.49 -24.77
N LEU A 568 -23.91 18.41 -24.02
CA LEU A 568 -23.53 17.05 -24.39
C LEU A 568 -24.15 16.62 -25.72
N ALA A 569 -25.45 16.81 -25.92
CA ALA A 569 -26.12 16.44 -27.17
C ALA A 569 -25.50 17.17 -28.36
N ASP A 570 -25.28 18.48 -28.23
CA ASP A 570 -24.65 19.29 -29.27
C ASP A 570 -23.19 18.85 -29.52
N ALA A 571 -22.43 18.52 -28.46
CA ALA A 571 -21.05 18.05 -28.57
C ALA A 571 -20.94 16.73 -29.35
N LEU A 572 -21.85 15.78 -29.12
CA LEU A 572 -21.86 14.50 -29.84
C LEU A 572 -22.10 14.69 -31.35
N THR A 573 -23.03 15.56 -31.73
CA THR A 573 -23.26 15.90 -33.14
C THR A 573 -22.02 16.55 -33.78
N ILE A 574 -21.33 17.42 -33.04
CA ILE A 574 -20.09 18.05 -33.54
C ILE A 574 -18.99 17.01 -33.81
N ILE A 575 -18.85 15.99 -32.95
CA ILE A 575 -17.86 14.93 -33.13
C ILE A 575 -18.17 14.14 -34.41
N GLU A 576 -19.43 13.77 -34.61
CA GLU A 576 -19.87 13.07 -35.83
C GLU A 576 -19.59 13.87 -37.11
N GLU A 577 -19.62 15.21 -37.06
CA GLU A 577 -19.27 16.07 -38.19
C GLU A 577 -17.75 16.14 -38.45
N VAL A 578 -16.92 16.01 -37.41
CA VAL A 578 -15.46 16.09 -37.52
C VAL A 578 -14.85 14.72 -37.87
N SER A 579 -15.54 13.63 -37.54
CA SER A 579 -15.09 12.25 -37.79
C SER A 579 -15.14 11.83 -39.27
N THR A 580 -14.10 11.13 -39.71
CA THR A 580 -13.95 10.58 -41.07
C THR A 580 -14.14 9.06 -41.11
N PRO A 581 -14.80 8.48 -42.13
CA PRO A 581 -14.96 7.03 -42.24
C PRO A 581 -13.64 6.32 -42.63
N VAL A 582 -13.44 5.09 -42.16
CA VAL A 582 -12.26 4.25 -42.48
C VAL A 582 -12.67 2.87 -43.02
N ASP A 583 -11.88 2.30 -43.92
CA ASP A 583 -12.04 0.91 -44.37
C ASP A 583 -11.32 -0.05 -43.42
N ILE A 584 -12.07 -1.03 -42.89
CA ILE A 584 -11.59 -2.03 -41.93
C ILE A 584 -10.65 -3.05 -42.61
N ASN A 585 -10.75 -3.21 -43.93
CA ASN A 585 -9.97 -4.17 -44.70
C ASN A 585 -8.59 -3.64 -45.12
N ASP A 586 -8.36 -2.33 -45.00
CA ASP A 586 -7.04 -1.76 -45.28
C ASP A 586 -6.11 -1.93 -44.07
N ASP A 587 -5.20 -2.88 -44.19
CA ASP A 587 -4.19 -3.16 -43.18
C ASP A 587 -3.40 -1.90 -42.82
N LYS A 588 -3.00 -1.08 -43.80
CA LYS A 588 -2.15 0.09 -43.54
C LYS A 588 -2.86 1.14 -42.70
N ALA A 589 -4.15 1.37 -42.99
CA ALA A 589 -4.98 2.27 -42.20
C ALA A 589 -5.15 1.76 -40.77
N MET A 590 -5.39 0.46 -40.59
CA MET A 590 -5.49 -0.17 -39.27
C MET A 590 -4.16 -0.14 -38.51
N TYR A 591 -3.03 -0.35 -39.17
CA TYR A 591 -1.70 -0.24 -38.57
C TYR A 591 -1.45 1.18 -38.05
N SER A 592 -1.67 2.20 -38.89
CA SER A 592 -1.49 3.61 -38.50
C SER A 592 -2.36 3.99 -37.31
N LEU A 593 -3.56 3.42 -37.23
CA LEU A 593 -4.49 3.66 -36.14
C LEU A 593 -4.08 2.95 -34.85
N ILE A 594 -3.67 1.69 -34.89
CA ILE A 594 -3.22 0.99 -33.69
C ILE A 594 -1.92 1.64 -33.18
N GLN A 595 -1.06 2.08 -34.09
CA GLN A 595 0.19 2.75 -33.77
C GLN A 595 0.00 4.03 -32.95
N SER A 596 -1.07 4.80 -33.21
CA SER A 596 -1.37 6.01 -32.44
C SER A 596 -1.66 5.71 -30.96
N SER A 597 -2.38 4.62 -30.67
CA SER A 597 -2.71 4.18 -29.31
C SER A 597 -1.50 3.66 -28.52
N ILE A 598 -0.49 3.15 -29.22
CA ILE A 598 0.74 2.59 -28.67
C ILE A 598 1.81 3.67 -28.45
N GLY A 599 1.79 4.74 -29.26
CA GLY A 599 2.83 5.77 -29.27
C GLY A 599 3.06 6.45 -27.92
N THR A 600 2.06 6.48 -27.04
CA THR A 600 2.15 7.10 -25.71
C THR A 600 2.64 6.18 -24.59
N LYS A 601 3.01 4.94 -24.92
CA LYS A 601 3.26 3.86 -23.95
C LYS A 601 4.69 3.31 -24.05
N PHE A 602 5.06 2.51 -23.06
CA PHE A 602 6.40 1.91 -22.96
C PHE A 602 6.83 1.13 -24.21
N VAL A 603 5.87 0.53 -24.92
CA VAL A 603 6.06 -0.29 -26.12
C VAL A 603 6.29 0.48 -27.42
N SER A 604 6.39 1.82 -27.38
CA SER A 604 6.57 2.65 -28.59
C SER A 604 7.73 2.20 -29.50
N ARG A 605 8.82 1.68 -28.92
CA ARG A 605 9.98 1.14 -29.65
C ARG A 605 9.66 -0.11 -30.48
N TRP A 606 8.68 -0.90 -30.07
CA TRP A 606 8.24 -2.14 -30.73
C TRP A 606 6.83 -2.00 -31.29
N SER A 607 6.45 -0.77 -31.68
CA SER A 607 5.10 -0.46 -32.14
C SER A 607 4.66 -1.30 -33.33
N ASP A 608 5.52 -1.50 -34.33
CA ASP A 608 5.21 -2.31 -35.51
C ASP A 608 4.85 -3.76 -35.15
N LEU A 609 5.63 -4.38 -34.25
CA LEU A 609 5.38 -5.73 -33.77
C LEU A 609 4.04 -5.80 -33.03
N MET A 610 3.81 -4.88 -32.09
CA MET A 610 2.60 -4.87 -31.26
C MET A 610 1.34 -4.60 -32.10
N CYS A 611 1.41 -3.74 -33.11
CA CYS A 611 0.31 -3.54 -34.06
C CYS A 611 -0.02 -4.81 -34.82
N GLY A 612 1.01 -5.55 -35.27
CA GLY A 612 0.82 -6.82 -35.96
C GLY A 612 0.19 -7.88 -35.06
N LEU A 613 0.67 -8.00 -33.82
CA LEU A 613 0.10 -8.92 -32.82
C LEU A 613 -1.37 -8.57 -32.52
N ALA A 614 -1.68 -7.29 -32.28
CA ALA A 614 -3.03 -6.84 -31.97
C ALA A 614 -4.00 -7.08 -33.14
N LEU A 615 -3.62 -6.70 -34.36
CA LEU A 615 -4.47 -6.85 -35.55
C LEU A 615 -4.73 -8.33 -35.86
N ASN A 616 -3.69 -9.17 -35.81
CA ASN A 616 -3.82 -10.60 -36.05
C ASN A 616 -4.72 -11.25 -34.99
N ALA A 617 -4.52 -10.92 -33.69
CA ALA A 617 -5.35 -11.46 -32.63
C ALA A 617 -6.83 -11.07 -32.79
N VAL A 618 -7.11 -9.79 -33.03
CA VAL A 618 -8.49 -9.27 -33.19
C VAL A 618 -9.19 -9.89 -34.40
N ARG A 619 -8.49 -10.02 -35.54
CA ARG A 619 -9.04 -10.69 -36.73
C ARG A 619 -9.34 -12.16 -36.46
N THR A 620 -8.46 -12.86 -35.76
CA THR A 620 -8.66 -14.27 -35.42
C THR A 620 -9.86 -14.48 -34.49
N VAL A 621 -10.10 -13.58 -33.52
CA VAL A 621 -11.27 -13.68 -32.63
C VAL A 621 -12.54 -13.07 -33.22
N SER A 622 -12.45 -12.34 -34.34
CA SER A 622 -13.61 -11.79 -35.02
C SER A 622 -14.38 -12.89 -35.77
N PHE A 623 -15.69 -12.98 -35.54
CA PHE A 623 -16.55 -13.85 -36.33
C PHE A 623 -17.87 -13.18 -36.69
N ASP A 624 -18.36 -13.48 -37.89
CA ASP A 624 -19.66 -13.02 -38.36
C ASP A 624 -20.77 -13.87 -37.74
N VAL A 625 -21.69 -13.24 -37.02
CA VAL A 625 -22.86 -13.88 -36.39
C VAL A 625 -24.01 -14.00 -37.40
N GLY A 626 -23.87 -13.41 -38.58
CA GLY A 626 -24.89 -13.32 -39.62
C GLY A 626 -25.61 -11.98 -39.60
N GLY A 627 -26.02 -11.50 -40.79
CA GLY A 627 -26.71 -10.21 -40.94
C GLY A 627 -25.79 -8.98 -40.95
N GLY A 628 -24.49 -9.16 -41.19
CA GLY A 628 -23.51 -8.08 -41.26
C GLY A 628 -23.06 -7.55 -39.89
N LYS A 629 -23.42 -8.23 -38.80
CA LYS A 629 -22.95 -7.92 -37.44
C LYS A 629 -21.77 -8.83 -37.09
N GLN A 630 -20.59 -8.22 -36.97
CA GLN A 630 -19.41 -8.88 -36.44
C GLN A 630 -19.45 -8.84 -34.91
N GLU A 631 -19.05 -9.94 -34.27
CA GLU A 631 -18.87 -10.01 -32.81
C GLU A 631 -17.39 -10.24 -32.50
N VAL A 632 -16.89 -9.51 -31.51
CA VAL A 632 -15.48 -9.54 -31.09
C VAL A 632 -15.42 -9.56 -29.57
N ASP A 633 -15.01 -10.70 -28.99
CA ASP A 633 -14.79 -10.89 -27.55
C ASP A 633 -13.32 -11.22 -27.28
N ILE A 634 -12.53 -10.16 -27.05
CA ILE A 634 -11.10 -10.25 -26.74
C ILE A 634 -10.90 -10.93 -25.38
N LYS A 635 -11.68 -10.54 -24.37
CA LYS A 635 -11.51 -10.96 -22.96
C LYS A 635 -11.59 -12.48 -22.80
N ARG A 636 -12.51 -13.12 -23.50
CA ARG A 636 -12.67 -14.58 -23.41
C ARG A 636 -11.76 -15.33 -24.38
N TYR A 637 -11.62 -14.87 -25.62
CA TYR A 637 -11.04 -15.70 -26.67
C TYR A 637 -9.60 -15.35 -27.07
N ALA A 638 -9.09 -14.16 -26.76
CA ALA A 638 -7.68 -13.79 -26.92
C ALA A 638 -6.97 -13.91 -25.56
N ARG A 639 -6.42 -15.10 -25.26
CA ARG A 639 -5.63 -15.30 -24.04
C ARG A 639 -4.26 -14.69 -24.23
N ILE A 640 -3.78 -13.91 -23.28
CA ILE A 640 -2.38 -13.51 -23.22
C ILE A 640 -1.66 -14.44 -22.23
N GLU A 641 -0.60 -15.09 -22.69
CA GLU A 641 0.30 -15.86 -21.82
C GLU A 641 1.66 -15.16 -21.75
N LYS A 642 2.10 -14.86 -20.53
CA LYS A 642 3.36 -14.18 -20.25
C LYS A 642 4.41 -15.19 -19.81
N ILE A 643 5.49 -15.31 -20.56
CA ILE A 643 6.62 -16.17 -20.20
C ILE A 643 7.88 -15.32 -20.03
N PRO A 644 8.44 -15.21 -18.81
CA PRO A 644 9.67 -14.45 -18.60
C PRO A 644 10.87 -15.10 -19.33
N GLY A 645 11.81 -14.26 -19.73
CA GLY A 645 12.96 -14.62 -20.56
C GLY A 645 12.72 -14.45 -22.06
N GLY A 646 13.79 -14.57 -22.85
CA GLY A 646 13.77 -14.30 -24.29
C GLY A 646 13.79 -12.80 -24.63
N GLN A 647 13.57 -12.51 -25.90
CA GLN A 647 13.45 -11.14 -26.42
C GLN A 647 11.97 -10.79 -26.62
N ILE A 648 11.65 -9.50 -26.73
CA ILE A 648 10.25 -9.05 -26.93
C ILE A 648 9.79 -9.44 -28.34
N GLU A 649 10.73 -9.45 -29.28
CA GLU A 649 10.59 -9.84 -30.67
C GLU A 649 10.24 -11.33 -30.86
N ASP A 650 10.47 -12.16 -29.85
CA ASP A 650 10.07 -13.58 -29.85
C ASP A 650 8.56 -13.76 -29.56
N SER A 651 7.82 -12.68 -29.32
CA SER A 651 6.39 -12.73 -29.06
C SER A 651 5.60 -13.00 -30.34
N GLU A 652 4.62 -13.92 -30.27
CA GLU A 652 3.83 -14.32 -31.42
C GLU A 652 2.35 -14.54 -31.07
N VAL A 653 1.48 -14.38 -32.07
CA VAL A 653 0.08 -14.82 -31.97
C VAL A 653 0.01 -16.26 -32.45
N ILE A 654 -0.40 -17.16 -31.57
CA ILE A 654 -0.58 -18.57 -31.89
C ILE A 654 -1.99 -18.78 -32.43
N ASP A 655 -2.08 -19.35 -33.63
CA ASP A 655 -3.32 -19.79 -34.29
C ASP A 655 -3.94 -21.02 -33.60
N GLY A 656 -4.28 -20.87 -32.32
CA GLY A 656 -4.83 -21.90 -31.45
C GLY A 656 -4.61 -21.58 -29.97
N VAL A 657 -4.37 -22.60 -29.16
CA VAL A 657 -4.32 -22.47 -27.70
C VAL A 657 -3.02 -23.03 -27.14
N MET A 658 -2.41 -22.27 -26.23
CA MET A 658 -1.28 -22.72 -25.42
C MET A 658 -1.73 -22.95 -23.97
N VAL A 659 -1.23 -24.03 -23.36
CA VAL A 659 -1.55 -24.41 -21.97
C VAL A 659 -0.28 -24.82 -21.24
N ASN A 660 -0.13 -24.37 -19.98
CA ASN A 660 0.99 -24.73 -19.11
C ASN A 660 0.78 -26.10 -18.43
N LYS A 661 0.65 -27.15 -19.24
CA LYS A 661 0.53 -28.54 -18.79
C LYS A 661 1.41 -29.44 -19.65
N ASP A 662 2.04 -30.42 -19.00
CA ASP A 662 2.76 -31.52 -19.66
C ASP A 662 1.83 -32.76 -19.75
N ILE A 663 2.26 -33.76 -20.52
CA ILE A 663 1.66 -35.10 -20.54
C ILE A 663 1.62 -35.72 -19.15
N THR A 664 0.63 -36.56 -18.91
CA THR A 664 0.50 -37.26 -17.61
C THR A 664 1.50 -38.40 -17.44
N HIS A 665 1.89 -39.08 -18.53
CA HIS A 665 2.77 -40.26 -18.47
C HIS A 665 3.96 -40.13 -19.44
N PRO A 666 5.21 -40.46 -19.05
CA PRO A 666 6.42 -40.23 -19.86
C PRO A 666 6.43 -40.91 -21.23
N LYS A 667 5.75 -42.06 -21.36
CA LYS A 667 5.64 -42.81 -22.64
C LYS A 667 4.57 -42.26 -23.61
N MET A 668 3.80 -41.25 -23.22
CA MET A 668 2.81 -40.64 -24.12
C MET A 668 3.50 -39.83 -25.23
N ARG A 669 2.82 -39.66 -26.37
CA ARG A 669 3.36 -38.94 -27.52
C ARG A 669 3.41 -37.44 -27.22
N ARG A 670 4.58 -36.83 -27.38
CA ARG A 670 4.77 -35.38 -27.21
C ARG A 670 4.46 -34.56 -28.46
N ARG A 671 4.38 -35.20 -29.63
CA ARG A 671 4.05 -34.55 -30.90
C ARG A 671 3.07 -35.41 -31.69
N ILE A 672 1.98 -34.80 -32.17
CA ILE A 672 0.92 -35.44 -32.94
C ILE A 672 0.52 -34.50 -34.07
N GLU A 673 0.58 -34.97 -35.30
CA GLU A 673 0.09 -34.24 -36.47
C GLU A 673 -1.39 -34.54 -36.69
N ASN A 674 -2.19 -33.51 -36.96
CA ASN A 674 -3.65 -33.57 -37.09
C ASN A 674 -4.34 -34.37 -35.95
N PRO A 675 -4.15 -33.98 -34.68
CA PRO A 675 -4.69 -34.71 -33.54
C PRO A 675 -6.22 -34.68 -33.50
N ARG A 676 -6.84 -35.84 -33.22
CA ARG A 676 -8.26 -35.94 -32.83
C ARG A 676 -8.39 -35.61 -31.34
N VAL A 677 -8.99 -34.47 -31.04
CA VAL A 677 -9.06 -33.90 -29.68
C VAL A 677 -10.42 -34.18 -29.05
N LEU A 678 -10.43 -34.79 -27.85
CA LEU A 678 -11.60 -34.97 -27.02
C LEU A 678 -11.49 -34.12 -25.74
N LEU A 679 -12.55 -33.38 -25.41
CA LEU A 679 -12.60 -32.53 -24.22
C LEU A 679 -13.62 -33.08 -23.22
N LEU A 680 -13.18 -33.25 -21.98
CA LEU A 680 -14.00 -33.79 -20.89
C LEU A 680 -14.01 -32.85 -19.68
N ASP A 681 -15.16 -32.70 -19.03
CA ASP A 681 -15.27 -32.08 -17.70
C ASP A 681 -15.00 -33.13 -16.60
N CYS A 682 -15.54 -34.35 -16.73
CA CYS A 682 -15.37 -35.37 -15.69
C CYS A 682 -13.91 -35.81 -15.47
N PRO A 683 -13.55 -36.17 -14.23
CA PRO A 683 -12.28 -36.84 -13.95
C PRO A 683 -12.29 -38.27 -14.50
N LEU A 684 -11.10 -38.77 -14.82
CA LEU A 684 -10.84 -40.17 -15.16
C LEU A 684 -10.26 -40.89 -13.95
N GLU A 685 -11.07 -41.02 -12.90
CA GLU A 685 -10.73 -41.68 -11.64
C GLU A 685 -11.99 -42.33 -11.03
N TYR A 686 -11.80 -43.23 -10.06
CA TYR A 686 -12.90 -43.91 -9.41
C TYR A 686 -13.90 -42.91 -8.79
N LYS A 687 -15.16 -43.04 -9.17
CA LYS A 687 -16.23 -42.17 -8.70
C LYS A 687 -16.96 -42.82 -7.54
N LYS A 688 -17.12 -42.07 -6.46
CA LYS A 688 -17.96 -42.45 -5.33
C LYS A 688 -19.43 -42.12 -5.63
N GLY A 689 -20.36 -42.87 -5.04
CA GLY A 689 -21.78 -42.56 -5.12
C GLY A 689 -22.08 -41.20 -4.48
N GLU A 690 -23.03 -40.46 -5.06
CA GLU A 690 -23.47 -39.17 -4.51
C GLU A 690 -24.28 -39.35 -3.21
N SER A 691 -24.98 -40.48 -3.07
CA SER A 691 -25.62 -40.89 -1.82
C SER A 691 -24.59 -41.40 -0.81
N GLN A 692 -24.94 -41.34 0.48
CA GLN A 692 -24.11 -41.90 1.56
C GLN A 692 -23.85 -43.39 1.30
N THR A 693 -22.64 -43.68 0.82
CA THR A 693 -22.20 -45.02 0.47
C THR A 693 -21.21 -45.47 1.54
N ASN A 694 -21.69 -46.23 2.52
CA ASN A 694 -20.86 -46.85 3.54
C ASN A 694 -20.52 -48.29 3.11
N ILE A 695 -19.24 -48.64 3.15
CA ILE A 695 -18.75 -49.97 2.79
C ILE A 695 -18.21 -50.62 4.06
N GLU A 696 -18.94 -51.59 4.60
CA GLU A 696 -18.52 -52.37 5.76
C GLU A 696 -17.85 -53.67 5.30
N VAL A 697 -16.54 -53.76 5.51
CA VAL A 697 -15.74 -54.91 5.12
C VAL A 697 -15.66 -55.88 6.31
N SER A 698 -16.28 -57.05 6.17
CA SER A 698 -16.28 -58.09 7.22
C SER A 698 -15.41 -59.30 6.87
N LYS A 699 -15.28 -59.64 5.58
CA LYS A 699 -14.41 -60.72 5.08
C LYS A 699 -13.18 -60.14 4.39
N GLU A 700 -12.07 -60.88 4.46
CA GLU A 700 -10.82 -60.49 3.81
C GLU A 700 -10.94 -60.46 2.26
N ASP A 701 -11.67 -61.39 1.67
CA ASP A 701 -11.90 -61.45 0.22
C ASP A 701 -12.69 -60.25 -0.33
N ASP A 702 -13.54 -59.63 0.50
CA ASP A 702 -14.35 -58.47 0.09
C ASP A 702 -13.46 -57.26 -0.21
N TRP A 703 -12.29 -57.17 0.43
CA TRP A 703 -11.29 -56.14 0.15
C TRP A 703 -10.76 -56.23 -1.29
N ASN A 704 -10.44 -57.44 -1.74
CA ASN A 704 -9.98 -57.69 -3.11
C ASN A 704 -11.07 -57.38 -4.14
N ARG A 705 -12.34 -57.65 -3.81
CA ARG A 705 -13.45 -57.33 -4.71
C ARG A 705 -13.63 -55.83 -4.88
N ILE A 706 -13.45 -55.04 -3.82
CA ILE A 706 -13.54 -53.57 -3.88
C ILE A 706 -12.44 -53.00 -4.80
N LEU A 707 -11.21 -53.50 -4.68
CA LEU A 707 -10.10 -53.11 -5.56
C LEU A 707 -10.38 -53.46 -7.03
N GLN A 708 -10.94 -54.65 -7.30
CA GLN A 708 -11.35 -55.03 -8.65
C GLN A 708 -12.43 -54.11 -9.22
N ILE A 709 -13.42 -53.70 -8.42
CA ILE A 709 -14.47 -52.77 -8.85
C ILE A 709 -13.87 -51.40 -9.22
N GLU A 710 -12.88 -50.94 -8.45
CA GLU A 710 -12.15 -49.71 -8.77
C GLU A 710 -11.48 -49.80 -10.14
N GLU A 711 -10.77 -50.90 -10.40
CA GLU A 711 -10.12 -51.15 -11.68
C GLU A 711 -11.11 -51.29 -12.84
N GLU A 712 -12.22 -52.02 -12.63
CA GLU A 712 -13.29 -52.25 -13.60
C GLU A 712 -13.94 -50.92 -14.01
N GLN A 713 -14.24 -50.02 -13.06
CA GLN A 713 -14.86 -48.74 -13.36
C GLN A 713 -13.93 -47.82 -14.16
N VAL A 714 -12.65 -47.73 -13.76
CA VAL A 714 -11.67 -46.91 -14.49
C VAL A 714 -11.43 -47.45 -15.89
N LYS A 715 -11.35 -48.78 -16.03
CA LYS A 715 -11.23 -49.44 -17.32
C LYS A 715 -12.44 -49.16 -18.22
N HIS A 716 -13.66 -49.27 -17.70
CA HIS A 716 -14.88 -48.95 -18.44
C HIS A 716 -14.86 -47.52 -19.01
N MET A 717 -14.48 -46.53 -18.20
CA MET A 717 -14.35 -45.15 -18.66
C MET A 717 -13.31 -44.99 -19.77
N CYS A 718 -12.17 -45.70 -19.67
CA CYS A 718 -11.14 -45.68 -20.71
C CYS A 718 -11.60 -46.39 -21.99
N ASP A 719 -12.28 -47.53 -21.88
CA ASP A 719 -12.79 -48.28 -23.02
C ASP A 719 -13.85 -47.47 -23.80
N ALA A 720 -14.70 -46.72 -23.10
CA ALA A 720 -15.64 -45.78 -23.71
C ALA A 720 -14.93 -44.71 -24.54
N ILE A 721 -13.84 -44.13 -24.04
CA ILE A 721 -13.02 -43.15 -24.76
C ILE A 721 -12.33 -43.80 -25.97
N VAL A 722 -11.76 -44.99 -25.80
CA VAL A 722 -11.03 -45.72 -26.84
C VAL A 722 -11.93 -46.10 -28.02
N ALA A 723 -13.22 -46.32 -27.80
CA ALA A 723 -14.19 -46.62 -28.85
C ALA A 723 -14.21 -45.56 -29.97
N PHE A 724 -14.03 -44.29 -29.61
CA PHE A 724 -14.01 -43.15 -30.54
C PHE A 724 -12.63 -42.87 -31.15
N LYS A 725 -11.58 -43.57 -30.68
CA LYS A 725 -10.18 -43.47 -31.13
C LYS A 725 -9.62 -42.02 -31.14
N PRO A 726 -9.73 -41.25 -30.05
CA PRO A 726 -9.08 -39.94 -29.96
C PRO A 726 -7.56 -40.09 -29.83
N ASP A 727 -6.79 -39.15 -30.37
CA ASP A 727 -5.34 -39.09 -30.19
C ASP A 727 -4.94 -38.32 -28.93
N LEU A 728 -5.77 -37.33 -28.56
CA LEU A 728 -5.56 -36.43 -27.44
C LEU A 728 -6.84 -36.32 -26.61
N VAL A 729 -6.73 -36.57 -25.31
CA VAL A 729 -7.81 -36.41 -24.33
C VAL A 729 -7.41 -35.32 -23.34
N ILE A 730 -8.25 -34.31 -23.20
CA ILE A 730 -8.02 -33.21 -22.28
C ILE A 730 -9.14 -33.20 -21.25
N THR A 731 -8.79 -33.28 -19.98
CA THR A 731 -9.75 -33.27 -18.87
C THR A 731 -9.58 -32.04 -17.99
N GLU A 732 -10.70 -31.47 -17.55
CA GLU A 732 -10.69 -30.38 -16.58
C GLU A 732 -10.14 -30.84 -15.21
N LYS A 733 -10.39 -32.10 -14.85
CA LYS A 733 -10.07 -32.67 -13.53
C LYS A 733 -8.87 -33.63 -13.59
N GLY A 734 -8.80 -34.55 -12.64
CA GLY A 734 -7.72 -35.54 -12.53
C GLY A 734 -7.81 -36.65 -13.56
N VAL A 735 -6.68 -37.34 -13.75
CA VAL A 735 -6.57 -38.61 -14.47
C VAL A 735 -5.78 -39.54 -13.57
N SER A 736 -6.38 -40.66 -13.17
CA SER A 736 -5.76 -41.66 -12.29
C SER A 736 -4.62 -42.38 -13.01
N ASP A 737 -3.66 -42.91 -12.25
CA ASP A 737 -2.50 -43.58 -12.86
C ASP A 737 -2.90 -44.86 -13.62
N LEU A 738 -3.96 -45.54 -13.15
CA LEU A 738 -4.54 -46.67 -13.85
C LEU A 738 -5.15 -46.25 -15.21
N ALA A 739 -5.87 -45.13 -15.25
CA ALA A 739 -6.40 -44.58 -16.51
C ALA A 739 -5.26 -44.21 -17.46
N GLN A 740 -4.19 -43.59 -16.96
CA GLN A 740 -3.01 -43.25 -17.77
C GLN A 740 -2.39 -44.49 -18.41
N HIS A 741 -2.29 -45.59 -17.66
CA HIS A 741 -1.76 -46.86 -18.18
C HIS A 741 -2.63 -47.43 -19.31
N PHE A 742 -3.96 -47.39 -19.18
CA PHE A 742 -4.87 -47.84 -20.25
C PHE A 742 -4.81 -46.93 -21.49
N LEU A 743 -4.73 -45.61 -21.30
CA LEU A 743 -4.61 -44.64 -22.41
C LEU A 743 -3.28 -44.81 -23.16
N VAL A 744 -2.17 -45.00 -22.44
CA VAL A 744 -0.84 -45.26 -23.05
C VAL A 744 -0.84 -46.53 -23.90
N LYS A 745 -1.46 -47.62 -23.42
CA LYS A 745 -1.57 -48.87 -24.19
C LYS A 745 -2.30 -48.69 -25.52
N ASN A 746 -3.27 -47.77 -25.57
CA ASN A 746 -4.03 -47.42 -26.76
C ASN A 746 -3.43 -46.25 -27.54
N ASN A 747 -2.20 -45.81 -27.20
CA ASN A 747 -1.48 -44.72 -27.85
C ASN A 747 -2.19 -43.35 -27.76
N ILE A 748 -2.98 -43.11 -26.71
CA ILE A 748 -3.71 -41.87 -26.46
C ILE A 748 -2.92 -40.99 -25.48
N THR A 749 -2.76 -39.72 -25.83
CA THR A 749 -2.10 -38.74 -24.94
C THR A 749 -3.15 -38.06 -24.08
N ALA A 750 -2.87 -37.91 -22.78
CA ALA A 750 -3.79 -37.27 -21.84
C ALA A 750 -3.18 -36.01 -21.22
N LEU A 751 -4.00 -34.96 -21.10
CA LEU A 751 -3.74 -33.77 -20.30
C LEU A 751 -4.78 -33.68 -19.19
N ARG A 752 -4.32 -33.36 -17.98
CA ARG A 752 -5.17 -33.27 -16.78
C ARG A 752 -5.13 -31.88 -16.17
N ARG A 753 -6.15 -31.54 -15.39
CA ARG A 753 -6.25 -30.31 -14.60
C ARG A 753 -6.15 -29.04 -15.47
N VAL A 754 -6.76 -29.07 -16.65
CA VAL A 754 -6.87 -27.89 -17.52
C VAL A 754 -7.98 -26.98 -16.99
N ARG A 755 -7.76 -25.66 -16.99
CA ARG A 755 -8.76 -24.71 -16.50
C ARG A 755 -9.98 -24.70 -17.43
N LYS A 756 -11.18 -24.55 -16.88
CA LYS A 756 -12.43 -24.45 -17.66
C LYS A 756 -12.39 -23.38 -18.75
N THR A 757 -11.81 -22.21 -18.45
CA THR A 757 -11.63 -21.12 -19.41
C THR A 757 -10.75 -21.51 -20.59
N ASP A 758 -9.70 -22.30 -20.35
CA ASP A 758 -8.83 -22.81 -21.41
C ASP A 758 -9.53 -23.91 -22.20
N ASN A 759 -10.28 -24.78 -21.53
CA ASN A 759 -11.08 -25.81 -22.19
C ASN A 759 -12.09 -25.20 -23.19
N ASN A 760 -12.76 -24.12 -22.81
CA ASN A 760 -13.66 -23.37 -23.69
C ASN A 760 -12.94 -22.78 -24.91
N ARG A 761 -11.70 -22.31 -24.75
CA ARG A 761 -10.88 -21.81 -25.88
C ARG A 761 -10.45 -22.94 -26.80
N ILE A 762 -10.03 -24.06 -26.23
CA ILE A 762 -9.64 -25.26 -26.99
C ILE A 762 -10.84 -25.76 -27.80
N ALA A 763 -12.02 -25.83 -27.18
CA ALA A 763 -13.26 -26.19 -27.87
C ALA A 763 -13.53 -25.32 -29.11
N ARG A 764 -13.34 -24.00 -28.99
CA ARG A 764 -13.50 -23.05 -30.12
C ARG A 764 -12.44 -23.23 -31.20
N ALA A 765 -11.18 -23.45 -30.80
CA ALA A 765 -10.05 -23.60 -31.71
C ALA A 765 -10.10 -24.94 -32.48
N THR A 766 -10.36 -26.05 -31.78
CA THR A 766 -10.35 -27.41 -32.35
C THR A 766 -11.71 -27.83 -32.92
N GLY A 767 -12.80 -27.20 -32.45
CA GLY A 767 -14.18 -27.62 -32.75
C GLY A 767 -14.70 -28.77 -31.93
N ALA A 768 -13.95 -29.22 -30.93
CA ALA A 768 -14.44 -30.21 -29.99
C ALA A 768 -15.55 -29.63 -29.12
N THR A 769 -16.55 -30.45 -28.79
CA THR A 769 -17.57 -30.12 -27.79
C THR A 769 -17.09 -30.64 -26.43
N ILE A 770 -17.31 -29.87 -25.37
CA ILE A 770 -16.97 -30.31 -24.01
C ILE A 770 -18.06 -31.26 -23.53
N VAL A 771 -17.68 -32.51 -23.22
CA VAL A 771 -18.59 -33.55 -22.75
C VAL A 771 -18.44 -33.76 -21.25
N ASN A 772 -19.55 -33.85 -20.53
CA ASN A 772 -19.53 -34.00 -19.07
C ASN A 772 -19.30 -35.43 -18.61
N ARG A 773 -19.84 -36.43 -19.32
CA ARG A 773 -19.76 -37.85 -18.96
C ARG A 773 -19.25 -38.66 -20.15
N VAL A 774 -18.32 -39.59 -19.88
CA VAL A 774 -17.68 -40.41 -20.92
C VAL A 774 -18.67 -41.28 -21.71
N ASP A 775 -19.79 -41.67 -21.10
CA ASP A 775 -20.79 -42.50 -21.78
C ASP A 775 -21.63 -41.73 -22.80
N ASP A 776 -21.64 -40.39 -22.71
CA ASP A 776 -22.42 -39.50 -23.58
C ASP A 776 -21.59 -38.96 -24.76
N ILE A 777 -20.34 -39.43 -24.92
CA ILE A 777 -19.47 -39.01 -26.02
C ILE A 777 -20.11 -39.38 -27.36
N GLN A 778 -20.12 -38.43 -28.29
CA GLN A 778 -20.53 -38.65 -29.67
C GLN A 778 -19.35 -38.39 -30.63
N GLU A 779 -19.42 -38.97 -31.83
CA GLU A 779 -18.41 -38.74 -32.86
C GLU A 779 -18.35 -37.26 -33.30
N SER A 780 -19.46 -36.53 -33.17
CA SER A 780 -19.53 -35.08 -33.43
C SER A 780 -18.75 -34.23 -32.42
N ASP A 781 -18.42 -34.77 -31.25
CA ASP A 781 -17.74 -34.02 -30.19
C ASP A 781 -16.22 -33.98 -30.38
N ILE A 782 -15.69 -34.78 -31.31
CA ILE A 782 -14.26 -34.88 -31.58
C ILE A 782 -13.80 -33.70 -32.42
N GLY A 783 -12.87 -32.92 -31.89
CA GLY A 783 -12.23 -31.82 -32.59
C GLY A 783 -11.20 -32.32 -33.59
N THR A 784 -11.42 -32.06 -34.88
CA THR A 784 -10.52 -32.43 -35.98
C THR A 784 -9.78 -31.24 -36.59
N ARG A 785 -10.09 -30.01 -36.14
CA ARG A 785 -9.58 -28.79 -36.77
C ARG A 785 -8.16 -28.40 -36.32
N CYS A 786 -7.56 -29.13 -35.39
CA CYS A 786 -6.20 -28.87 -34.91
C CYS A 786 -5.16 -29.47 -35.87
N GLY A 787 -4.17 -28.69 -36.31
CA GLY A 787 -3.15 -29.16 -37.27
C GLY A 787 -1.93 -29.79 -36.60
N LEU A 788 -1.49 -29.26 -35.46
CA LEU A 788 -0.31 -29.76 -34.76
C LEU A 788 -0.48 -29.65 -33.24
N PHE A 789 -0.26 -30.77 -32.56
CA PHE A 789 -0.05 -30.82 -31.12
C PHE A 789 1.42 -31.08 -30.84
N GLU A 790 2.03 -30.23 -30.03
CA GLU A 790 3.42 -30.39 -29.60
C GLU A 790 3.62 -29.90 -28.17
N ILE A 791 4.61 -30.46 -27.50
CA ILE A 791 5.05 -30.01 -26.18
C ILE A 791 6.47 -29.50 -26.31
N GLU A 792 6.64 -28.22 -26.03
CA GLU A 792 7.95 -27.56 -26.04
C GLU A 792 8.31 -27.11 -24.63
N LYS A 793 9.59 -27.19 -24.31
CA LYS A 793 10.12 -26.68 -23.06
C LYS A 793 10.59 -25.24 -23.28
N ILE A 794 10.02 -24.29 -22.55
CA ILE A 794 10.45 -22.90 -22.57
C ILE A 794 10.99 -22.55 -21.19
N GLY A 795 12.30 -22.28 -21.11
CA GLY A 795 13.00 -22.15 -19.82
C GLY A 795 12.99 -23.48 -19.07
N ASP A 796 12.42 -23.47 -17.85
CA ASP A 796 12.31 -24.66 -17.00
C ASP A 796 10.93 -25.33 -16.99
N GLU A 797 9.96 -24.76 -17.71
CA GLU A 797 8.58 -25.25 -17.75
C GLU A 797 8.23 -25.87 -19.11
N TYR A 798 7.33 -26.85 -19.09
CA TYR A 798 6.76 -27.48 -20.28
C TYR A 798 5.43 -26.85 -20.64
N PHE A 799 5.29 -26.48 -21.91
CA PHE A 799 4.07 -25.91 -22.47
C PHE A 799 3.55 -26.81 -23.57
N THR A 800 2.23 -27.00 -23.57
CA THR A 800 1.51 -27.65 -24.66
C THR A 800 1.04 -26.60 -25.65
N PHE A 801 1.31 -26.84 -26.93
CA PHE A 801 0.89 -26.03 -28.05
C PHE A 801 -0.11 -26.81 -28.91
N MET A 802 -1.23 -26.16 -29.23
CA MET A 802 -2.15 -26.58 -30.28
C MET A 802 -2.09 -25.53 -31.38
N ARG A 803 -1.27 -25.77 -32.41
CA ARG A 803 -1.00 -24.84 -33.52
C ARG A 803 -1.75 -25.25 -34.79
N LYS A 804 -1.81 -24.31 -35.75
CA LYS A 804 -2.35 -24.52 -37.11
C LYS A 804 -3.81 -25.00 -37.08
N CYS A 805 -4.62 -24.40 -36.21
CA CYS A 805 -6.05 -24.70 -36.17
C CYS A 805 -6.75 -24.13 -37.43
N SER A 806 -7.70 -24.88 -38.00
CA SER A 806 -8.50 -24.42 -39.14
C SER A 806 -9.59 -23.44 -38.68
N SER A 807 -9.45 -22.16 -39.05
CA SER A 807 -10.34 -21.05 -38.62
C SER A 807 -10.52 -20.98 -37.10
N PRO A 808 -9.43 -20.71 -36.34
CA PRO A 808 -9.52 -20.64 -34.88
C PRO A 808 -10.35 -19.43 -34.48
N LYS A 809 -11.43 -19.64 -33.74
CA LYS A 809 -12.24 -18.54 -33.15
C LYS A 809 -11.68 -18.05 -31.81
N ALA A 810 -10.50 -18.55 -31.43
CA ALA A 810 -9.79 -18.23 -30.20
C ALA A 810 -8.28 -18.37 -30.45
N CYS A 811 -7.50 -17.45 -29.90
CA CYS A 811 -6.05 -17.42 -30.06
C CYS A 811 -5.36 -17.25 -28.70
N THR A 812 -4.08 -17.63 -28.64
CA THR A 812 -3.21 -17.31 -27.50
C THR A 812 -2.07 -16.45 -27.99
N ILE A 813 -1.93 -15.27 -27.39
CA ILE A 813 -0.82 -14.36 -27.64
C ILE A 813 0.28 -14.71 -26.64
N LEU A 814 1.39 -15.21 -27.14
CA LEU A 814 2.57 -15.50 -26.36
C LEU A 814 3.40 -14.22 -26.25
N LEU A 815 3.56 -13.71 -25.03
CA LEU A 815 4.44 -12.58 -24.74
C LEU A 815 5.72 -13.07 -24.07
N ARG A 816 6.85 -12.70 -24.67
CA ARG A 816 8.22 -12.96 -24.21
C ARG A 816 8.88 -11.64 -23.84
N GLY A 817 9.78 -11.67 -22.86
CA GLY A 817 10.37 -10.44 -22.35
C GLY A 817 11.29 -10.66 -21.15
N PRO A 818 12.19 -9.71 -20.88
CA PRO A 818 13.29 -9.91 -19.95
C PRO A 818 12.84 -9.99 -18.48
N SER A 819 11.74 -9.34 -18.10
CA SER A 819 11.21 -9.35 -16.75
C SER A 819 9.69 -9.46 -16.73
N LYS A 820 9.14 -9.93 -15.60
CA LYS A 820 7.68 -10.02 -15.40
C LYS A 820 7.02 -8.64 -15.41
N ASP A 821 7.70 -7.62 -14.88
CA ASP A 821 7.15 -6.26 -14.80
C ASP A 821 7.00 -5.64 -16.19
N ILE A 822 8.01 -5.84 -17.05
CA ILE A 822 7.94 -5.41 -18.46
C ILE A 822 6.82 -6.15 -19.18
N LEU A 823 6.67 -7.46 -18.95
CA LEU A 823 5.59 -8.24 -19.56
C LEU A 823 4.20 -7.78 -19.12
N ASN A 824 4.02 -7.40 -17.85
CA ASN A 824 2.76 -6.86 -17.34
C ASN A 824 2.42 -5.54 -18.03
N GLU A 825 3.40 -4.67 -18.26
CA GLU A 825 3.19 -3.41 -18.96
C GLU A 825 2.90 -3.63 -20.46
N ILE A 826 3.60 -4.57 -21.11
CA ILE A 826 3.32 -4.96 -22.50
C ILE A 826 1.92 -5.53 -22.65
N GLU A 827 1.48 -6.40 -21.73
CA GLU A 827 0.13 -6.98 -21.73
C GLU A 827 -0.94 -5.88 -21.71
N ARG A 828 -0.81 -4.90 -20.82
CA ARG A 828 -1.76 -3.76 -20.73
C ARG A 828 -1.79 -2.98 -22.03
N ASN A 829 -0.63 -2.58 -22.52
CA ASN A 829 -0.51 -1.81 -23.76
C ASN A 829 -1.10 -2.56 -24.97
N LEU A 830 -0.93 -3.89 -25.00
CA LEU A 830 -1.49 -4.74 -26.05
C LEU A 830 -3.02 -4.87 -25.91
N GLN A 831 -3.56 -4.96 -24.69
CA GLN A 831 -5.01 -4.98 -24.47
C GLN A 831 -5.68 -3.71 -24.98
N ASP A 832 -5.06 -2.56 -24.77
CA ASP A 832 -5.58 -1.27 -25.26
C ASP A 832 -5.52 -1.21 -26.79
N ALA A 833 -4.41 -1.65 -27.39
CA ALA A 833 -4.24 -1.75 -28.84
C ALA A 833 -5.30 -2.65 -29.50
N MET A 834 -5.57 -3.82 -28.88
CA MET A 834 -6.64 -4.72 -29.34
C MET A 834 -8.03 -4.10 -29.18
N SER A 835 -8.26 -3.35 -28.09
CA SER A 835 -9.54 -2.67 -27.85
C SER A 835 -9.79 -1.56 -28.87
N VAL A 836 -8.77 -0.78 -29.21
CA VAL A 836 -8.81 0.22 -30.29
C VAL A 836 -9.15 -0.42 -31.63
N ALA A 837 -8.50 -1.53 -31.99
CA ALA A 837 -8.83 -2.27 -33.21
C ALA A 837 -10.27 -2.82 -33.20
N ARG A 838 -10.74 -3.35 -32.06
CA ARG A 838 -12.13 -3.79 -31.87
C ARG A 838 -13.13 -2.65 -32.05
N ASN A 839 -12.85 -1.47 -31.52
CA ASN A 839 -13.75 -0.32 -31.62
C ASN A 839 -13.97 0.10 -33.08
N VAL A 840 -12.93 0.08 -33.91
CA VAL A 840 -13.02 0.42 -35.33
C VAL A 840 -13.83 -0.61 -36.12
N ILE A 841 -13.77 -1.89 -35.73
CA ILE A 841 -14.58 -2.94 -36.33
C ILE A 841 -16.09 -2.69 -36.10
N PHE A 842 -16.46 -2.26 -34.88
CA PHE A 842 -17.86 -1.92 -34.57
C PHE A 842 -18.30 -0.57 -35.15
N HIS A 843 -17.41 0.42 -35.12
CA HIS A 843 -17.66 1.80 -35.54
C HIS A 843 -16.53 2.27 -36.46
N PRO A 844 -16.68 2.15 -37.80
CA PRO A 844 -15.63 2.45 -38.78
C PRO A 844 -15.48 3.95 -39.04
N ARG A 845 -15.28 4.75 -37.99
CA ARG A 845 -15.09 6.20 -38.04
C ARG A 845 -14.00 6.65 -37.09
N LEU A 846 -13.17 7.57 -37.58
CA LEU A 846 -11.96 8.07 -36.94
C LEU A 846 -12.06 9.57 -36.71
N ALA A 847 -11.62 9.99 -35.54
CA ALA A 847 -11.54 11.38 -35.15
C ALA A 847 -10.06 11.81 -35.05
N PRO A 848 -9.72 13.08 -35.39
CA PRO A 848 -8.35 13.56 -35.27
C PRO A 848 -7.91 13.61 -33.80
N GLY A 849 -6.72 13.09 -33.49
CA GLY A 849 -6.19 13.03 -32.13
C GLY A 849 -5.59 14.36 -31.63
N GLY A 850 -4.67 14.28 -30.68
CA GLY A 850 -3.84 15.43 -30.29
C GLY A 850 -4.60 16.63 -29.70
N GLY A 851 -5.80 16.42 -29.18
CA GLY A 851 -6.67 17.46 -28.64
C GLY A 851 -7.43 18.29 -29.69
N ALA A 852 -7.41 17.88 -30.96
CA ALA A 852 -8.08 18.59 -32.05
C ALA A 852 -9.61 18.57 -31.90
N VAL A 853 -10.19 17.39 -31.66
CA VAL A 853 -11.63 17.22 -31.46
C VAL A 853 -12.12 18.04 -30.27
N GLU A 854 -11.41 17.99 -29.16
CA GLU A 854 -11.78 18.72 -27.94
C GLU A 854 -11.78 20.23 -28.17
N MET A 855 -10.81 20.77 -28.93
CA MET A 855 -10.79 22.17 -29.31
C MET A 855 -11.91 22.52 -30.31
N ALA A 856 -12.16 21.66 -31.30
CA ALA A 856 -13.25 21.87 -32.27
C ALA A 856 -14.63 21.92 -31.57
N VAL A 857 -14.86 21.01 -30.62
CA VAL A 857 -16.06 21.01 -29.76
C VAL A 857 -16.11 22.28 -28.92
N SER A 858 -15.01 22.68 -28.26
CA SER A 858 -14.95 23.91 -27.46
C SER A 858 -15.35 25.15 -28.26
N VAL A 859 -14.78 25.35 -29.45
CA VAL A 859 -15.05 26.53 -30.29
C VAL A 859 -16.50 26.55 -30.77
N LYS A 860 -17.02 25.43 -31.28
CA LYS A 860 -18.42 25.34 -31.76
C LYS A 860 -19.42 25.51 -30.62
N LEU A 861 -19.23 24.84 -29.47
CA LEU A 861 -20.06 25.06 -28.29
C LEU A 861 -19.98 26.52 -27.82
N GLY A 862 -18.79 27.14 -27.86
CA GLY A 862 -18.62 28.55 -27.53
C GLY A 862 -19.38 29.50 -28.47
N GLN A 863 -19.55 29.14 -29.74
CA GLN A 863 -20.39 29.87 -30.70
C GLN A 863 -21.88 29.67 -30.40
N ILE A 864 -22.31 28.43 -30.16
CA ILE A 864 -23.71 28.10 -29.82
C ILE A 864 -24.10 28.77 -28.51
N ALA A 865 -23.21 28.82 -27.52
CA ALA A 865 -23.43 29.50 -26.24
C ALA A 865 -23.84 30.97 -26.43
N ARG A 866 -23.32 31.68 -27.45
CA ARG A 866 -23.70 33.08 -27.73
C ARG A 866 -25.13 33.23 -28.23
N SER A 867 -25.69 32.19 -28.84
CA SER A 867 -27.09 32.16 -29.32
C SER A 867 -28.09 31.78 -28.22
N ILE A 868 -27.62 31.23 -27.10
CA ILE A 868 -28.48 30.85 -25.97
C ILE A 868 -28.72 32.08 -25.10
N GLU A 869 -29.98 32.49 -24.99
CA GLU A 869 -30.40 33.53 -24.07
C GLU A 869 -30.73 32.96 -22.68
N GLY A 870 -30.43 33.73 -21.62
CA GLY A 870 -30.79 33.41 -20.24
C GLY A 870 -29.69 32.74 -19.40
N VAL A 871 -30.05 32.32 -18.18
CA VAL A 871 -29.10 31.85 -17.15
C VAL A 871 -28.35 30.57 -17.57
N GLN A 872 -28.95 29.75 -18.44
CA GLN A 872 -28.35 28.49 -18.95
C GLN A 872 -27.12 28.72 -19.83
N GLN A 873 -26.92 29.93 -20.33
CA GLN A 873 -25.74 30.28 -21.14
C GLN A 873 -24.43 30.06 -20.39
N TRP A 874 -24.36 30.40 -19.09
CA TRP A 874 -23.12 30.32 -18.33
C TRP A 874 -22.65 28.89 -18.08
N PRO A 875 -23.50 27.96 -17.60
CA PRO A 875 -23.10 26.57 -17.49
C PRO A 875 -22.85 25.89 -18.84
N TYR A 876 -23.58 26.27 -19.90
CA TYR A 876 -23.30 25.75 -21.24
C TYR A 876 -21.90 26.14 -21.72
N LYS A 877 -21.53 27.42 -21.55
CA LYS A 877 -20.18 27.91 -21.84
C LYS A 877 -19.11 27.24 -20.98
N ALA A 878 -19.43 26.93 -19.71
CA ALA A 878 -18.51 26.24 -18.82
C ALA A 878 -18.08 24.86 -19.35
N VAL A 879 -18.97 24.14 -20.06
CA VAL A 879 -18.62 22.88 -20.74
C VAL A 879 -17.64 23.14 -21.89
N ALA A 880 -17.87 24.17 -22.69
CA ALA A 880 -16.96 24.56 -23.77
C ALA A 880 -15.56 24.89 -23.24
N ASP A 881 -15.48 25.65 -22.13
CA ASP A 881 -14.22 26.01 -21.49
C ASP A 881 -13.51 24.78 -20.87
N ALA A 882 -14.28 23.82 -20.34
CA ALA A 882 -13.75 22.57 -19.78
C ALA A 882 -13.10 21.68 -20.85
N MET A 883 -13.63 21.64 -22.09
CA MET A 883 -13.07 20.84 -23.18
C MET A 883 -11.62 21.22 -23.52
N GLU A 884 -11.21 22.46 -23.27
CA GLU A 884 -9.83 22.90 -23.54
C GLU A 884 -8.79 22.29 -22.59
N VAL A 885 -9.19 21.59 -21.52
CA VAL A 885 -8.26 20.98 -20.56
C VAL A 885 -7.38 19.92 -21.20
N ILE A 886 -7.90 19.15 -22.16
CA ILE A 886 -7.14 18.08 -22.81
C ILE A 886 -5.97 18.63 -23.64
N PRO A 887 -6.18 19.54 -24.61
CA PRO A 887 -5.06 20.15 -25.33
C PRO A 887 -4.15 20.98 -24.39
N ARG A 888 -4.70 21.56 -23.31
CA ARG A 888 -3.90 22.24 -22.29
C ARG A 888 -2.95 21.28 -21.58
N THR A 889 -3.44 20.13 -21.15
CA THR A 889 -2.65 19.11 -20.46
C THR A 889 -1.60 18.49 -21.38
N LEU A 890 -1.92 18.25 -22.64
CA LEU A 890 -0.93 17.81 -23.63
C LEU A 890 0.21 18.84 -23.78
N ALA A 891 -0.12 20.14 -23.87
CA ALA A 891 0.89 21.19 -23.94
C ALA A 891 1.76 21.24 -22.67
N GLN A 892 1.15 21.10 -21.49
CA GLN A 892 1.85 21.07 -20.20
C GLN A 892 2.83 19.89 -20.10
N ASN A 893 2.38 18.70 -20.45
CA ASN A 893 3.21 17.49 -20.38
C ASN A 893 4.32 17.49 -21.45
N ALA A 894 4.13 18.21 -22.56
CA ALA A 894 5.17 18.45 -23.57
C ALA A 894 6.17 19.56 -23.18
N GLY A 895 5.97 20.25 -22.04
CA GLY A 895 6.83 21.37 -21.61
C GLY A 895 6.60 22.68 -22.38
N ALA A 896 5.57 22.76 -23.22
CA ALA A 896 5.24 23.96 -23.98
C ALA A 896 4.38 24.93 -23.15
N SER A 897 4.49 26.24 -23.45
CA SER A 897 3.67 27.27 -22.78
C SER A 897 2.17 27.10 -23.12
N PRO A 898 1.31 26.67 -22.17
CA PRO A 898 -0.06 26.31 -22.48
C PRO A 898 -0.89 27.49 -22.97
N ILE A 899 -0.64 28.68 -22.42
CA ILE A 899 -1.36 29.92 -22.76
C ILE A 899 -1.12 30.28 -24.24
N ARG A 900 0.15 30.27 -24.67
CA ARG A 900 0.52 30.64 -26.04
C ARG A 900 0.01 29.60 -27.05
N VAL A 901 0.13 28.32 -26.74
CA VAL A 901 -0.26 27.25 -27.66
C VAL A 901 -1.78 27.18 -27.80
N LEU A 902 -2.55 27.22 -26.70
CA LEU A 902 -4.02 27.23 -26.76
C LEU A 902 -4.57 28.44 -27.50
N THR A 903 -3.99 29.63 -27.29
CA THR A 903 -4.45 30.85 -27.99
C THR A 903 -4.29 30.70 -29.50
N LYS A 904 -3.15 30.16 -29.95
CA LYS A 904 -2.90 29.89 -31.38
C LYS A 904 -3.80 28.78 -31.91
N LEU A 905 -4.00 27.71 -31.14
CA LEU A 905 -4.83 26.58 -31.54
C LEU A 905 -6.29 26.97 -31.69
N ARG A 906 -6.81 27.75 -30.74
CA ARG A 906 -8.17 28.29 -30.79
C ARG A 906 -8.36 29.19 -32.01
N ALA A 907 -7.38 30.04 -32.33
CA ALA A 907 -7.45 30.89 -33.52
C ALA A 907 -7.61 30.08 -34.81
N LYS A 908 -6.83 29.00 -34.99
CA LYS A 908 -6.94 28.11 -36.16
C LYS A 908 -8.29 27.42 -36.28
N HIS A 909 -8.87 27.00 -35.16
CA HIS A 909 -10.20 26.37 -35.17
C HIS A 909 -11.31 27.37 -35.46
N VAL A 910 -11.16 28.64 -35.04
CA VAL A 910 -12.09 29.72 -35.40
C VAL A 910 -12.01 30.04 -36.91
N GLU A 911 -10.84 29.91 -37.53
CA GLU A 911 -10.65 30.03 -38.99
C GLU A 911 -11.28 28.86 -39.79
N GLY A 912 -11.74 27.81 -39.12
CA GLY A 912 -12.45 26.68 -39.73
C GLY A 912 -11.62 25.40 -39.87
N HIS A 913 -10.38 25.38 -39.37
CA HIS A 913 -9.53 24.19 -39.40
C HIS A 913 -9.78 23.28 -38.18
N THR A 914 -10.53 22.18 -38.36
CA THR A 914 -10.95 21.28 -37.27
C THR A 914 -9.99 20.13 -36.97
N THR A 915 -9.01 19.88 -37.83
CA THR A 915 -8.05 18.76 -37.72
C THR A 915 -6.73 19.17 -37.07
N TRP A 916 -6.55 20.44 -36.73
CA TRP A 916 -5.32 20.92 -36.10
C TRP A 916 -5.28 20.50 -34.65
N GLY A 917 -4.16 19.92 -34.21
CA GLY A 917 -3.95 19.52 -32.83
C GLY A 917 -2.56 19.93 -32.34
N LEU A 918 -2.17 19.35 -31.21
CA LEU A 918 -0.80 19.43 -30.71
C LEU A 918 -0.03 18.16 -31.06
N ASP A 919 1.19 18.33 -31.54
CA ASP A 919 2.19 17.28 -31.47
C ASP A 919 2.68 17.18 -30.01
N GLY A 920 2.53 16.01 -29.41
CA GLY A 920 2.89 15.79 -28.01
C GLY A 920 4.39 15.67 -27.76
N ASP A 921 5.22 15.47 -28.79
CA ASP A 921 6.68 15.46 -28.65
C ASP A 921 7.30 16.85 -28.75
N SER A 922 6.94 17.62 -29.79
CA SER A 922 7.48 18.96 -30.01
C SER A 922 6.70 20.09 -29.32
N GLY A 923 5.45 19.84 -28.90
CA GLY A 923 4.55 20.84 -28.33
C GLY A 923 4.07 21.90 -29.34
N ASN A 924 4.35 21.70 -30.64
CA ASN A 924 3.93 22.59 -31.71
C ASN A 924 2.55 22.21 -32.27
N LEU A 925 1.93 23.15 -32.97
CA LEU A 925 0.67 22.90 -33.66
C LEU A 925 0.94 22.24 -35.00
N VAL A 926 0.28 21.11 -35.25
CA VAL A 926 0.36 20.36 -36.51
C VAL A 926 -1.04 19.91 -36.95
N ASP A 927 -1.21 19.65 -38.24
CA ASP A 927 -2.44 19.05 -38.74
C ASP A 927 -2.41 17.53 -38.50
N MET A 928 -3.36 17.02 -37.72
CA MET A 928 -3.43 15.60 -37.37
C MET A 928 -3.68 14.72 -38.58
N LYS A 929 -4.32 15.26 -39.62
CA LYS A 929 -4.57 14.53 -40.87
C LYS A 929 -3.29 14.26 -41.64
N GLU A 930 -2.38 15.23 -41.70
CA GLU A 930 -1.09 15.11 -42.37
C GLU A 930 -0.09 14.32 -41.52
N TYR A 931 -0.13 14.53 -40.20
CA TYR A 931 0.75 13.85 -39.25
C TYR A 931 0.37 12.37 -39.02
N GLY A 932 -0.89 12.01 -39.28
CA GLY A 932 -1.37 10.62 -39.23
C GLY A 932 -1.78 10.13 -37.84
N VAL A 933 -2.13 11.04 -36.92
CA VAL A 933 -2.56 10.68 -35.56
C VAL A 933 -4.09 10.69 -35.47
N TRP A 934 -4.66 9.49 -35.45
CA TRP A 934 -6.10 9.25 -35.41
C TRP A 934 -6.50 8.45 -34.18
N GLU A 935 -7.68 8.71 -33.66
CA GLU A 935 -8.29 7.95 -32.57
C GLU A 935 -9.68 7.44 -33.01
N PRO A 936 -10.15 6.29 -32.50
CA PRO A 936 -11.51 5.84 -32.79
C PRO A 936 -12.55 6.84 -32.27
N GLU A 937 -13.56 7.14 -33.08
CA GLU A 937 -14.66 8.03 -32.69
C GLU A 937 -15.36 7.56 -31.40
N ALA A 938 -15.52 6.24 -31.25
CA ALA A 938 -16.15 5.62 -30.08
C ALA A 938 -15.50 6.06 -28.76
N VAL A 939 -14.16 6.22 -28.73
CA VAL A 939 -13.43 6.67 -27.53
C VAL A 939 -13.83 8.10 -27.17
N LYS A 940 -13.90 9.01 -28.15
CA LYS A 940 -14.30 10.41 -27.92
C LYS A 940 -15.76 10.54 -27.48
N LEU A 941 -16.67 9.83 -28.15
CA LEU A 941 -18.10 9.82 -27.81
C LEU A 941 -18.31 9.35 -26.37
N GLN A 942 -17.70 8.22 -26.00
CA GLN A 942 -17.86 7.64 -24.67
C GLN A 942 -17.20 8.50 -23.59
N SER A 943 -16.00 9.05 -23.85
CA SER A 943 -15.29 9.92 -22.91
C SER A 943 -16.12 11.14 -22.53
N ILE A 944 -16.69 11.85 -23.52
CA ILE A 944 -17.46 13.08 -23.26
C ILE A 944 -18.81 12.75 -22.63
N LYS A 945 -19.49 11.71 -23.12
CA LYS A 945 -20.79 11.27 -22.58
C LYS A 945 -20.70 10.92 -21.10
N THR A 946 -19.80 10.02 -20.75
CA THR A 946 -19.68 9.52 -19.38
C THR A 946 -19.09 10.56 -18.43
N ALA A 947 -18.19 11.42 -18.90
CA ALA A 947 -17.68 12.55 -18.12
C ALA A 947 -18.80 13.54 -17.73
N VAL A 948 -19.63 13.95 -18.70
CA VAL A 948 -20.76 14.87 -18.43
C VAL A 948 -21.80 14.21 -17.53
N GLU A 949 -22.13 12.94 -17.75
CA GLU A 949 -23.08 12.19 -16.92
C GLU A 949 -22.59 12.05 -15.47
N SER A 950 -21.31 11.74 -15.27
CA SER A 950 -20.69 11.66 -13.94
C SER A 950 -20.67 13.01 -13.23
N ALA A 951 -20.28 14.08 -13.94
CA ALA A 951 -20.34 15.44 -13.39
C ALA A 951 -21.79 15.82 -12.99
N CYS A 952 -22.77 15.46 -13.81
CA CYS A 952 -24.18 15.67 -13.49
C CYS A 952 -24.65 14.87 -12.27
N LEU A 953 -24.16 13.64 -12.09
CA LEU A 953 -24.47 12.80 -10.93
C LEU A 953 -23.91 13.43 -9.65
N LEU A 954 -22.65 13.84 -9.65
CA LEU A 954 -21.99 14.41 -8.47
C LEU A 954 -22.55 15.79 -8.10
N LEU A 955 -22.98 16.60 -9.07
CA LEU A 955 -23.67 17.88 -8.83
C LEU A 955 -25.06 17.73 -8.19
N ARG A 956 -25.69 16.55 -8.32
CA ARG A 956 -26.99 16.27 -7.67
C ARG A 956 -26.87 15.96 -6.18
N VAL A 957 -25.66 15.63 -5.72
CA VAL A 957 -25.42 15.28 -4.31
C VAL A 957 -25.27 16.57 -3.52
N ASP A 958 -26.33 16.94 -2.80
CA ASP A 958 -26.37 18.07 -1.87
C ASP A 958 -26.21 17.63 -0.41
N ASP A 959 -26.19 16.32 -0.12
CA ASP A 959 -26.08 15.80 1.23
C ASP A 959 -25.27 14.49 1.27
N ILE A 960 -24.29 14.42 2.19
CA ILE A 960 -23.45 13.24 2.42
C ILE A 960 -23.79 12.68 3.80
N CYS A 961 -24.45 11.53 3.80
CA CYS A 961 -24.81 10.78 5.00
C CYS A 961 -23.83 9.62 5.24
N SER A 962 -23.31 9.48 6.46
CA SER A 962 -22.54 8.31 6.88
C SER A 962 -23.46 7.32 7.61
N GLY A 963 -23.65 6.13 7.03
CA GLY A 963 -24.37 5.03 7.66
C GLY A 963 -23.38 3.98 8.16
N LYS A 964 -23.50 3.55 9.43
CA LYS A 964 -22.81 2.35 9.90
C LYS A 964 -23.40 1.15 9.18
N SER A 965 -22.57 0.28 8.61
CA SER A 965 -23.02 -1.05 8.21
C SER A 965 -23.57 -1.73 9.45
N ALA A 966 -24.86 -2.07 9.47
CA ALA A 966 -25.41 -2.93 10.50
C ALA A 966 -24.57 -4.21 10.49
N GLN A 967 -23.91 -4.53 11.61
CA GLN A 967 -23.37 -5.87 11.80
C GLN A 967 -24.51 -6.84 11.51
N GLN A 968 -24.36 -7.69 10.50
CA GLN A 968 -25.27 -8.81 10.30
C GLN A 968 -25.29 -9.57 11.61
N ALA A 969 -26.39 -9.43 12.35
CA ALA A 969 -26.70 -10.30 13.46
C ALA A 969 -26.65 -11.72 12.91
N GLY A 970 -25.73 -12.53 13.45
CA GLY A 970 -25.62 -13.94 13.09
C GLY A 970 -27.00 -14.58 13.19
N GLY A 971 -27.52 -15.03 12.05
CA GLY A 971 -28.73 -15.83 12.00
C GLY A 971 -28.50 -17.08 12.82
N GLY A 972 -29.11 -17.12 14.01
CA GLY A 972 -29.28 -18.35 14.76
C GLY A 972 -30.05 -19.34 13.89
N GLY A 973 -29.42 -20.47 13.58
CA GLY A 973 -30.14 -21.63 13.09
C GLY A 973 -31.14 -22.04 14.15
N GLY A 974 -32.43 -21.91 13.83
CA GLY A 974 -33.51 -22.49 14.60
C GLY A 974 -33.44 -24.01 14.50
N GLU A 975 -33.53 -24.65 15.66
CA GLU A 975 -34.05 -26.00 15.79
C GLU A 975 -35.53 -25.99 15.38
N GLU A 976 -35.87 -26.75 14.35
CA GLU A 976 -37.07 -27.60 14.27
C GLU A 976 -36.79 -28.79 13.34
#